data_AF-A0A7T0LJQ5-F1
#
_entry.id   AF-A0A7T0LJQ5-F1
#
_cell.length_a   1.000
_cell.length_b   1.000
_cell.length_c   1.000
_cell.angle_alpha   90.00
_cell.angle_beta   90.00
_cell.angle_gamma   90.00
#
_symmetry.space_group_name_H-M   'P 1'
#
loop_
_entity.id
_entity.type
_entity.pdbx_description
1 polymer ?
#
loop_
_entity_poly.entity_id
_entity_poly.type
_entity_poly.pdbx_seq_one_letter_code
_entity_poly.pdbx_strand_id
1 'polypeptide(L)'
;MRHRVHRVLAGSLLTVLTFALLVAGLPAIPLAVSAEEDSEQTALADFGACLSGEGSGSLVILMDQSGSLRDTDPDKGRVQAAHYLISRLTAFTASSGVALDVRVVGFAADYTPAGEWAALDATSGTQLKSQVTAVGDDIHDYDTDYWTALDGARQDLAAHDTSGCRAVAWLSDGAFDLDVRDSSAEKPYAVDQNLASESGVTAAEQAGLMDMCRATGLADQLRSSGITVLGIGLSSPNGEPVDFTLMKRITLGGGTNATHHGVEQCGDVSANVGFFYPVSDLDSLLLAFDSISAPGGTVMSDTVTICQGTVCTPGESTFVLDRSIDAVHILASSDVAGLDAYLYAPGSTEPIIISGATSGTQTSAGVTGEWLTPRTLEADLDAATATSWDGQWRLAFVDTTSSSPGQEAHVNIHLTSPLRLEWQDLSNTTLRQGEDVEARLVLRDKKDGEDIEAGRIVGGVKAQVRATSAAGETHILFETDDPADLEGPVPLTIPQDLALGQATVTTSLTVTTAPATLADGSTVEGTTLSPTEATTAVTINAALDFPVVGTRVDFGLLEEELSTTVDLPVTGPGCVWVDESALTLTGVPADAGDVSVSSSASSKDSCLTVAEGASGTLPLTLTASEHANGAVTGTIGVYIAPAEDYDRAQVVEVSFTGEMLRPLDVGTAWTVFALVLIAGIAIPVGLLYLMKLLTARMPGGTLLWATTVVEVPTDGSHPTIDVPSNQWEMKSVPKGARELVVGPYRFKAVAGASPTASPYVRLVSPEAPSISGSPTSTVKGRALLPLAVRGNWVAVLDQPDSPRHVTLILLASGGSRADDDIARVQQDAADRLASRLALVAPTGTSAPAAEAAPPAAAGFGTADSDAAAPGSVFGSGSDPGAGGVGSSSTFGSFGSFGGSDDAPPPPGEPRSPF
;
A
#
# COMPACT_ATOMS: atom_id res chain seq x y z
N MET A 1 -50.07 3.19 22.66
CA MET A 1 -51.21 4.08 22.98
C MET A 1 -51.12 4.52 24.45
N ARG A 2 -51.64 5.69 24.83
CA ARG A 2 -51.56 6.22 26.21
C ARG A 2 -52.73 5.78 27.10
N HIS A 3 -52.49 5.23 28.30
CA HIS A 3 -53.41 5.38 29.44
C HIS A 3 -52.73 5.31 30.82
N ARG A 4 -52.86 6.43 31.55
CA ARG A 4 -53.27 6.63 32.96
C ARG A 4 -52.74 5.69 34.07
N VAL A 5 -52.27 6.11 35.27
CA VAL A 5 -52.34 7.32 36.14
C VAL A 5 -53.09 7.05 37.46
N HIS A 6 -52.36 7.11 38.59
CA HIS A 6 -52.72 7.60 39.95
C HIS A 6 -51.70 7.04 40.98
N ARG A 7 -50.92 7.87 41.70
CA ARG A 7 -51.24 8.76 42.84
C ARG A 7 -51.42 8.01 44.18
N VAL A 8 -50.66 8.39 45.21
CA VAL A 8 -51.21 8.86 46.50
C VAL A 8 -50.18 9.71 47.28
N LEU A 9 -50.73 10.62 48.09
CA LEU A 9 -50.20 11.59 49.04
C LEU A 9 -49.25 11.02 50.12
N ALA A 10 -48.61 11.80 51.02
CA ALA A 10 -48.12 13.20 51.11
C ALA A 10 -47.62 13.43 52.55
N GLY A 11 -47.05 14.60 52.88
CA GLY A 11 -47.06 15.13 54.26
C GLY A 11 -45.71 15.42 54.90
N SER A 12 -45.31 16.69 54.83
CA SER A 12 -44.18 17.31 55.52
C SER A 12 -44.18 17.13 57.05
N LEU A 13 -42.99 17.19 57.67
CA LEU A 13 -42.70 18.27 58.64
C LEU A 13 -41.19 18.52 58.81
N LEU A 14 -40.85 19.67 59.38
CA LEU A 14 -39.49 20.15 59.64
C LEU A 14 -39.22 20.15 61.15
N THR A 15 -38.02 19.72 61.58
CA THR A 15 -37.52 19.96 62.96
C THR A 15 -35.99 19.97 62.99
N VAL A 16 -35.39 20.69 63.94
CA VAL A 16 -33.95 21.09 63.91
C VAL A 16 -33.32 20.98 65.31
N LEU A 17 -32.06 20.49 65.38
CA LEU A 17 -31.15 20.38 66.56
C LEU A 17 -31.66 19.45 67.71
N THR A 18 -30.85 18.59 68.35
CA THR A 18 -29.48 18.78 68.85
C THR A 18 -28.73 17.46 69.14
N PHE A 19 -27.41 17.47 68.99
CA PHE A 19 -26.36 16.79 69.79
C PHE A 19 -26.60 15.41 70.47
N ALA A 20 -25.84 14.40 70.04
CA ALA A 20 -25.14 13.43 70.91
C ALA A 20 -24.03 12.69 70.12
N LEU A 21 -22.92 12.33 70.78
CA LEU A 21 -21.88 11.46 70.19
C LEU A 21 -22.33 9.99 70.20
N LEU A 22 -22.04 9.27 69.13
CA LEU A 22 -21.68 7.85 69.24
C LEU A 22 -20.62 7.49 68.19
N VAL A 23 -19.45 7.05 68.66
CA VAL A 23 -18.40 6.49 67.79
C VAL A 23 -18.68 5.00 67.62
N ALA A 24 -19.02 4.57 66.41
CA ALA A 24 -19.15 3.18 66.01
C ALA A 24 -18.69 3.04 64.56
N GLY A 25 -17.92 2.00 64.25
CA GLY A 25 -17.12 1.93 63.02
C GLY A 25 -17.95 1.94 61.73
N LEU A 26 -17.63 2.88 60.85
CA LEU A 26 -17.73 2.68 59.41
C LEU A 26 -16.49 1.89 58.96
N PRO A 27 -16.60 0.86 58.11
CA PRO A 27 -15.43 0.33 57.43
C PRO A 27 -14.85 1.42 56.52
N ALA A 28 -13.53 1.47 56.38
CA ALA A 28 -12.91 2.22 55.30
C ALA A 28 -13.35 1.56 53.98
N ILE A 29 -14.14 2.26 53.18
CA ILE A 29 -14.31 1.92 51.77
C ILE A 29 -12.95 2.26 51.15
N PRO A 30 -12.21 1.30 50.57
CA PRO A 30 -11.04 1.66 49.78
C PRO A 30 -11.54 2.52 48.62
N LEU A 31 -10.96 3.70 48.46
CA LEU A 31 -11.06 4.40 47.18
C LEU A 31 -10.34 3.50 46.18
N ALA A 32 -11.09 2.91 45.27
CA ALA A 32 -10.50 2.34 44.07
C ALA A 32 -9.83 3.51 43.33
N VAL A 33 -8.52 3.41 43.11
CA VAL A 33 -7.85 4.20 42.09
C VAL A 33 -8.46 3.78 40.75
N SER A 34 -8.70 4.74 39.86
CA SER A 34 -9.35 4.46 38.57
C SER A 34 -8.44 3.62 37.68
N ALA A 35 -8.78 2.35 37.49
CA ALA A 35 -8.08 1.43 36.58
C ALA A 35 -8.47 1.67 35.09
N GLU A 36 -8.80 2.91 34.73
CA GLU A 36 -9.07 3.33 33.35
C GLU A 36 -7.72 3.66 32.65
N GLU A 37 -6.84 4.41 33.34
CA GLU A 37 -5.51 4.82 32.83
C GLU A 37 -4.58 3.62 32.55
N ASP A 38 -4.59 2.59 33.40
CA ASP A 38 -3.76 1.37 33.27
C ASP A 38 -3.95 0.62 31.94
N SER A 39 -5.10 0.80 31.27
CA SER A 39 -5.50 0.00 30.09
C SER A 39 -5.33 0.70 28.75
N GLU A 40 -4.91 1.97 28.76
CA GLU A 40 -4.67 2.73 27.53
C GLU A 40 -3.18 2.67 27.11
N GLN A 41 -2.25 2.51 28.06
CA GLN A 41 -0.81 2.45 27.75
C GLN A 41 -0.34 1.08 27.19
N THR A 42 -1.14 0.01 27.33
CA THR A 42 -0.69 -1.37 27.05
C THR A 42 -0.44 -1.66 25.57
N ALA A 43 -1.35 -1.30 24.67
CA ALA A 43 -1.27 -1.65 23.24
C ALA A 43 0.02 -1.15 22.56
N LEU A 44 0.51 0.02 22.98
CA LEU A 44 1.78 0.56 22.53
C LEU A 44 2.97 -0.14 23.20
N ALA A 45 2.88 -0.38 24.51
CA ALA A 45 3.90 -1.12 25.25
C ALA A 45 4.10 -2.54 24.68
N ASP A 46 3.03 -3.21 24.23
CA ASP A 46 3.07 -4.52 23.59
C ASP A 46 3.88 -4.51 22.29
N PHE A 47 3.57 -3.59 21.36
CA PHE A 47 4.34 -3.41 20.11
C PHE A 47 5.80 -3.01 20.42
N GLY A 48 5.99 -2.13 21.41
CA GLY A 48 7.29 -1.69 21.89
C GLY A 48 8.15 -2.79 22.50
N ALA A 49 7.52 -3.71 23.25
CA ALA A 49 8.17 -4.87 23.84
C ALA A 49 8.49 -5.93 22.79
N CYS A 50 7.63 -6.09 21.77
CA CYS A 50 7.92 -6.91 20.59
C CYS A 50 9.19 -6.40 19.87
N LEU A 51 9.20 -5.11 19.47
CA LEU A 51 10.36 -4.45 18.86
C LEU A 51 11.63 -4.62 19.71
N SER A 52 11.52 -4.45 21.02
CA SER A 52 12.63 -4.58 21.96
C SER A 52 13.11 -6.03 22.12
N GLY A 53 12.22 -7.01 22.07
CA GLY A 53 12.52 -8.43 22.19
C GLY A 53 13.17 -8.99 20.93
N GLU A 54 12.46 -8.95 19.80
CA GLU A 54 12.88 -9.51 18.52
C GLU A 54 13.99 -8.66 17.86
N GLY A 55 14.01 -7.34 18.09
CA GLY A 55 15.05 -6.43 17.59
C GLY A 55 14.79 -5.84 16.20
N SER A 56 13.67 -6.20 15.57
CA SER A 56 13.21 -5.60 14.32
C SER A 56 11.68 -5.55 14.25
N GLY A 57 11.16 -4.78 13.30
CA GLY A 57 9.72 -4.70 13.03
C GLY A 57 9.38 -3.88 11.79
N SER A 58 8.09 -3.83 11.47
CA SER A 58 7.58 -3.15 10.27
C SER A 58 6.37 -2.27 10.57
N LEU A 59 6.39 -1.01 10.10
CA LEU A 59 5.33 -0.01 10.32
C LEU A 59 4.81 0.57 8.99
N VAL A 60 3.50 0.51 8.77
CA VAL A 60 2.82 1.30 7.72
C VAL A 60 2.31 2.61 8.33
N ILE A 61 2.72 3.75 7.76
CA ILE A 61 2.09 5.04 7.99
C ILE A 61 1.01 5.23 6.92
N LEU A 62 -0.23 4.95 7.30
CA LEU A 62 -1.42 4.94 6.46
C LEU A 62 -2.16 6.29 6.59
N MET A 63 -2.06 7.11 5.55
CA MET A 63 -2.55 8.49 5.55
C MET A 63 -3.76 8.67 4.65
N ASP A 64 -4.79 9.33 5.20
CA ASP A 64 -5.98 9.69 4.45
C ASP A 64 -5.69 10.80 3.41
N GLN A 65 -6.31 10.64 2.24
CA GLN A 65 -6.28 11.55 1.09
C GLN A 65 -7.71 11.99 0.66
N SER A 66 -8.74 11.68 1.44
CA SER A 66 -10.15 12.01 1.17
C SER A 66 -10.42 13.52 1.00
N GLY A 67 -11.53 13.84 0.32
CA GLY A 67 -11.88 15.22 -0.04
C GLY A 67 -12.20 16.14 1.15
N SER A 68 -12.63 15.57 2.29
CA SER A 68 -13.01 16.28 3.52
C SER A 68 -11.82 16.97 4.21
N LEU A 69 -10.62 16.41 4.04
CA LEU A 69 -9.35 16.93 4.58
C LEU A 69 -9.02 18.37 4.18
N ARG A 70 -9.73 18.94 3.19
CA ARG A 70 -9.61 20.35 2.79
C ARG A 70 -10.30 21.31 3.77
N ASP A 71 -11.30 20.83 4.52
CA ASP A 71 -12.03 21.56 5.55
C ASP A 71 -11.70 21.05 6.97
N THR A 72 -11.26 19.79 7.12
CA THR A 72 -10.87 19.17 8.42
C THR A 72 -9.36 19.19 8.69
N ASP A 73 -8.49 19.23 7.69
CA ASP A 73 -7.03 19.36 7.86
C ASP A 73 -6.37 20.41 6.92
N PRO A 74 -6.86 21.67 6.91
CA PRO A 74 -6.40 22.71 5.97
C PRO A 74 -4.93 23.10 6.18
N ASP A 75 -4.43 23.02 7.41
CA ASP A 75 -3.03 23.34 7.78
C ASP A 75 -2.11 22.10 7.73
N LYS A 76 -2.61 20.95 7.27
CA LYS A 76 -1.87 19.69 7.09
C LYS A 76 -1.20 19.20 8.38
N GLY A 77 -1.91 19.27 9.50
CA GLY A 77 -1.51 18.70 10.78
C GLY A 77 -1.12 17.22 10.66
N ARG A 78 -1.81 16.43 9.81
CA ARG A 78 -1.45 15.01 9.58
C ARG A 78 -0.06 14.82 8.95
N VAL A 79 0.39 15.76 8.10
CA VAL A 79 1.74 15.76 7.52
C VAL A 79 2.78 16.12 8.57
N GLN A 80 2.53 17.19 9.33
CA GLN A 80 3.43 17.67 10.38
C GLN A 80 3.61 16.63 11.49
N ALA A 81 2.54 15.93 11.84
CA ALA A 81 2.54 14.88 12.83
C ALA A 81 3.22 13.58 12.36
N ALA A 82 2.97 13.16 11.12
CA ALA A 82 3.71 12.02 10.54
C ALA A 82 5.20 12.35 10.37
N HIS A 83 5.58 13.61 10.09
CA HIS A 83 6.97 14.07 10.16
C HIS A 83 7.56 13.97 11.58
N TYR A 84 6.80 14.33 12.61
CA TYR A 84 7.22 14.20 14.01
C TYR A 84 7.40 12.72 14.38
N LEU A 85 6.40 11.86 14.13
CA LEU A 85 6.49 10.40 14.33
C LEU A 85 7.75 9.79 13.69
N ILE A 86 8.01 10.09 12.41
CA ILE A 86 9.24 9.62 11.73
C ILE A 86 10.50 10.10 12.46
N SER A 87 10.52 11.35 12.95
CA SER A 87 11.66 11.90 13.69
C SER A 87 11.92 11.14 14.98
N ARG A 88 10.87 10.92 15.77
CA ARG A 88 10.98 10.26 17.07
C ARG A 88 11.30 8.76 16.94
N LEU A 89 10.69 8.06 15.98
CA LEU A 89 11.05 6.68 15.66
C LEU A 89 12.51 6.56 15.17
N THR A 90 13.04 7.56 14.44
CA THR A 90 14.46 7.57 14.05
C THR A 90 15.39 7.76 15.25
N ALA A 91 14.96 8.53 16.27
CA ALA A 91 15.70 8.64 17.52
C ALA A 91 15.64 7.33 18.33
N PHE A 92 14.48 6.66 18.34
CA PHE A 92 14.31 5.36 18.98
C PHE A 92 15.16 4.25 18.34
N THR A 93 15.21 4.12 17.00
CA THR A 93 16.07 3.12 16.34
C THR A 93 17.55 3.39 16.61
N ALA A 94 17.96 4.67 16.64
CA ALA A 94 19.33 5.08 16.93
C ALA A 94 19.80 4.82 18.37
N SER A 95 18.90 4.88 19.36
CA SER A 95 19.23 4.61 20.78
C SER A 95 19.10 3.13 21.13
N SER A 96 17.97 2.49 20.78
CA SER A 96 17.67 1.09 21.12
C SER A 96 18.50 0.06 20.33
N GLY A 97 18.93 0.42 19.11
CA GLY A 97 19.55 -0.50 18.15
C GLY A 97 18.54 -1.35 17.35
N VAL A 98 17.23 -1.11 17.49
CA VAL A 98 16.17 -1.83 16.77
C VAL A 98 16.12 -1.45 15.30
N ALA A 99 15.95 -2.43 14.41
CA ALA A 99 15.76 -2.22 12.97
C ALA A 99 14.27 -2.12 12.61
N LEU A 100 13.74 -0.90 12.48
CA LEU A 100 12.36 -0.66 12.06
C LEU A 100 12.31 -0.34 10.56
N ASP A 101 11.60 -1.15 9.76
CA ASP A 101 11.24 -0.81 8.39
C ASP A 101 9.93 0.00 8.36
N VAL A 102 9.90 1.07 7.56
CA VAL A 102 8.73 1.95 7.44
C VAL A 102 8.30 2.09 5.99
N ARG A 103 6.98 2.06 5.75
CA ARG A 103 6.36 2.46 4.46
C ARG A 103 5.34 3.57 4.69
N VAL A 104 5.33 4.56 3.80
CA VAL A 104 4.30 5.60 3.76
C VAL A 104 3.30 5.26 2.67
N VAL A 105 2.00 5.32 2.97
CA VAL A 105 0.93 4.93 2.08
C VAL A 105 -0.22 5.92 2.15
N GLY A 106 -0.76 6.31 1.00
CA GLY A 106 -1.99 7.09 0.91
C GLY A 106 -3.21 6.20 0.64
N PHE A 107 -4.38 6.60 1.13
CA PHE A 107 -5.65 5.97 0.77
C PHE A 107 -6.78 6.98 0.53
N ALA A 108 -7.70 6.63 -0.36
CA ALA A 108 -9.03 7.25 -0.50
C ALA A 108 -10.02 6.21 -1.04
N ALA A 109 -10.21 6.15 -2.37
CA ALA A 109 -10.95 5.07 -3.04
C ALA A 109 -10.13 3.77 -3.21
N ASP A 110 -8.79 3.90 -3.20
CA ASP A 110 -7.78 2.89 -3.50
C ASP A 110 -6.63 2.99 -2.48
N TYR A 111 -5.81 1.94 -2.35
CA TYR A 111 -4.59 1.90 -1.52
C TYR A 111 -3.34 2.17 -2.36
N THR A 112 -2.61 3.27 -2.09
CA THR A 112 -1.54 3.78 -2.96
C THR A 112 -0.22 3.98 -2.21
N PRO A 113 0.71 3.00 -2.23
CA PRO A 113 2.00 3.12 -1.55
C PRO A 113 2.91 4.20 -2.16
N ALA A 114 3.48 5.05 -1.32
CA ALA A 114 4.31 6.18 -1.73
C ALA A 114 5.78 5.80 -2.03
N GLY A 115 6.01 4.59 -2.55
CA GLY A 115 7.32 4.01 -2.84
C GLY A 115 7.57 2.67 -2.15
N GLU A 116 8.84 2.28 -2.05
CA GLU A 116 9.26 1.04 -1.40
C GLU A 116 9.37 1.18 0.13
N TRP A 117 9.43 0.04 0.83
CA TRP A 117 9.84 -0.03 2.23
C TRP A 117 11.25 0.53 2.45
N ALA A 118 11.48 1.18 3.60
CA ALA A 118 12.77 1.74 3.96
C ALA A 118 13.10 1.51 5.45
N ALA A 119 14.26 0.90 5.71
CA ALA A 119 14.85 0.80 7.05
C ALA A 119 15.12 2.19 7.62
N LEU A 120 14.66 2.45 8.84
CA LEU A 120 14.59 3.79 9.41
C LEU A 120 15.93 4.25 10.01
N ASP A 121 16.60 5.16 9.29
CA ASP A 121 17.80 5.87 9.68
C ASP A 121 17.69 7.38 9.37
N ALA A 122 18.67 8.19 9.75
CA ALA A 122 18.65 9.65 9.55
C ALA A 122 18.55 10.09 8.07
N THR A 123 19.01 9.26 7.14
CA THR A 123 18.91 9.47 5.68
C THR A 123 17.54 9.07 5.16
N SER A 124 17.08 7.85 5.46
CA SER A 124 15.79 7.35 4.99
C SER A 124 14.61 8.09 5.64
N GLY A 125 14.73 8.51 6.91
CA GLY A 125 13.76 9.39 7.57
C GLY A 125 13.55 10.72 6.85
N THR A 126 14.56 11.23 6.13
CA THR A 126 14.41 12.42 5.27
C THR A 126 13.62 12.09 3.99
N GLN A 127 13.81 10.90 3.41
CA GLN A 127 13.03 10.42 2.27
C GLN A 127 11.56 10.16 2.67
N LEU A 128 11.33 9.47 3.79
CA LEU A 128 10.01 9.16 4.34
C LEU A 128 9.21 10.45 4.63
N LYS A 129 9.84 11.48 5.19
CA LYS A 129 9.22 12.81 5.33
C LYS A 129 8.82 13.40 3.97
N SER A 130 9.65 13.27 2.93
CA SER A 130 9.29 13.72 1.59
C SER A 130 8.14 12.91 0.97
N GLN A 131 8.02 11.62 1.30
CA GLN A 131 6.91 10.75 0.88
C GLN A 131 5.60 11.14 1.61
N VAL A 132 5.66 11.40 2.93
CA VAL A 132 4.54 11.94 3.73
C VAL A 132 4.04 13.28 3.18
N THR A 133 4.94 14.19 2.79
CA THR A 133 4.53 15.46 2.16
C THR A 133 3.86 15.23 0.81
N ALA A 134 4.37 14.31 -0.02
CA ALA A 134 3.77 14.01 -1.32
C ALA A 134 2.34 13.44 -1.19
N VAL A 135 2.12 12.51 -0.25
CA VAL A 135 0.79 11.94 0.04
C VAL A 135 -0.16 12.99 0.61
N GLY A 136 0.30 13.80 1.57
CA GLY A 136 -0.53 14.84 2.17
C GLY A 136 -0.82 16.05 1.28
N ASP A 137 -0.06 16.23 0.19
CA ASP A 137 -0.31 17.19 -0.88
C ASP A 137 -1.32 16.67 -1.91
N ASP A 138 -1.34 15.36 -2.18
CA ASP A 138 -2.21 14.71 -3.17
C ASP A 138 -3.58 14.34 -2.57
N ILE A 139 -4.39 15.36 -2.26
CA ILE A 139 -5.77 15.16 -1.78
C ILE A 139 -6.68 14.83 -2.96
N HIS A 140 -7.30 13.66 -2.92
CA HIS A 140 -8.26 13.16 -3.90
C HIS A 140 -9.68 13.72 -3.66
N ASP A 141 -10.57 13.56 -4.64
CA ASP A 141 -11.90 14.19 -4.63
C ASP A 141 -13.04 13.26 -4.17
N TYR A 142 -12.78 11.96 -3.93
CA TYR A 142 -13.81 10.94 -3.73
C TYR A 142 -13.38 9.78 -2.82
N ASP A 143 -14.34 9.22 -2.07
CA ASP A 143 -14.25 8.11 -1.10
C ASP A 143 -13.30 8.30 0.10
N THR A 144 -13.68 7.66 1.20
CA THR A 144 -12.82 7.38 2.37
C THR A 144 -12.91 5.88 2.72
N ASP A 145 -12.28 5.01 1.93
CA ASP A 145 -12.45 3.55 2.00
C ASP A 145 -11.52 2.85 3.00
N TYR A 146 -12.00 2.71 4.23
CA TYR A 146 -11.32 2.03 5.34
C TYR A 146 -11.10 0.54 5.11
N TRP A 147 -11.97 -0.16 4.38
CA TRP A 147 -11.77 -1.60 4.11
C TRP A 147 -10.56 -1.78 3.19
N THR A 148 -10.52 -1.03 2.09
CA THR A 148 -9.43 -1.10 1.11
C THR A 148 -8.11 -0.59 1.71
N ALA A 149 -8.17 0.44 2.56
CA ALA A 149 -7.01 0.97 3.26
C ALA A 149 -6.36 -0.05 4.23
N LEU A 150 -7.19 -0.76 5.01
CA LEU A 150 -6.73 -1.68 6.03
C LEU A 150 -6.34 -3.06 5.48
N ASP A 151 -7.05 -3.60 4.48
CA ASP A 151 -6.64 -4.86 3.84
C ASP A 151 -5.37 -4.65 2.99
N GLY A 152 -5.22 -3.51 2.33
CA GLY A 152 -3.97 -3.13 1.67
C GLY A 152 -2.78 -3.12 2.64
N ALA A 153 -2.94 -2.49 3.81
CA ALA A 153 -1.90 -2.46 4.85
C ALA A 153 -1.61 -3.86 5.42
N ARG A 154 -2.63 -4.71 5.56
CA ARG A 154 -2.49 -6.11 5.98
C ARG A 154 -1.67 -6.92 4.96
N GLN A 155 -1.97 -6.81 3.67
CA GLN A 155 -1.24 -7.49 2.60
C GLN A 155 0.23 -7.00 2.52
N ASP A 156 0.46 -5.69 2.58
CA ASP A 156 1.80 -5.10 2.54
C ASP A 156 2.68 -5.58 3.71
N LEU A 157 2.13 -5.62 4.93
CA LEU A 157 2.83 -6.13 6.12
C LEU A 157 3.05 -7.65 6.04
N ALA A 158 2.08 -8.42 5.55
CA ALA A 158 2.23 -9.86 5.38
C ALA A 158 3.29 -10.24 4.33
N ALA A 159 3.46 -9.43 3.28
CA ALA A 159 4.43 -9.67 2.20
C ALA A 159 5.86 -9.21 2.53
N HIS A 160 6.04 -8.25 3.45
CA HIS A 160 7.36 -7.70 3.81
C HIS A 160 7.89 -8.20 5.15
N ASP A 161 7.07 -8.21 6.20
CA ASP A 161 7.56 -8.40 7.56
C ASP A 161 7.84 -9.88 7.89
N THR A 162 9.05 -10.13 8.38
CA THR A 162 9.49 -11.46 8.87
C THR A 162 9.70 -11.52 10.38
N SER A 163 9.53 -10.40 11.10
CA SER A 163 9.75 -10.31 12.56
C SER A 163 8.54 -10.79 13.38
N GLY A 164 7.32 -10.55 12.88
CA GLY A 164 6.08 -10.65 13.64
C GLY A 164 5.68 -9.35 14.34
N CYS A 165 6.58 -8.38 14.51
CA CYS A 165 6.32 -7.09 15.14
C CYS A 165 5.82 -6.08 14.10
N ARG A 166 4.50 -6.03 13.91
CA ARG A 166 3.84 -5.29 12.81
C ARG A 166 2.90 -4.23 13.34
N ALA A 167 2.91 -3.04 12.74
CA ALA A 167 1.99 -1.97 13.12
C ALA A 167 1.47 -1.15 11.93
N VAL A 168 0.30 -0.53 12.12
CA VAL A 168 -0.27 0.48 11.21
C VAL A 168 -0.57 1.74 12.01
N ALA A 169 0.08 2.85 11.68
CA ALA A 169 -0.28 4.18 12.15
C ALA A 169 -1.26 4.79 11.13
N TRP A 170 -2.55 4.84 11.50
CA TRP A 170 -3.66 5.17 10.62
C TRP A 170 -4.21 6.56 10.95
N LEU A 171 -3.95 7.54 10.09
CA LEU A 171 -4.37 8.94 10.25
C LEU A 171 -5.57 9.24 9.34
N SER A 172 -6.72 9.63 9.90
CA SER A 172 -7.96 9.94 9.15
C SER A 172 -8.88 10.92 9.89
N ASP A 173 -9.78 11.60 9.18
CA ASP A 173 -10.84 12.44 9.74
C ASP A 173 -12.19 11.70 9.93
N GLY A 174 -12.14 10.37 10.03
CA GLY A 174 -13.05 9.58 10.89
C GLY A 174 -14.21 8.85 10.22
N ALA A 175 -14.74 9.34 9.09
CA ALA A 175 -15.91 8.76 8.42
C ALA A 175 -15.52 7.75 7.32
N PHE A 176 -16.06 6.54 7.40
CA PHE A 176 -16.13 5.61 6.26
C PHE A 176 -17.31 6.01 5.37
N ASP A 177 -17.01 6.55 4.19
CA ASP A 177 -17.97 7.19 3.27
C ASP A 177 -17.57 6.85 1.81
N LEU A 178 -18.54 6.60 0.93
CA LEU A 178 -18.29 6.18 -0.46
C LEU A 178 -19.05 7.06 -1.46
N ASP A 179 -18.37 7.58 -2.49
CA ASP A 179 -19.01 8.52 -3.40
C ASP A 179 -19.84 7.85 -4.51
N VAL A 180 -20.97 8.48 -4.85
CA VAL A 180 -21.79 8.07 -5.99
C VAL A 180 -21.03 8.35 -7.30
N ARG A 181 -20.78 7.31 -8.08
CA ARG A 181 -19.93 7.39 -9.28
C ARG A 181 -20.74 7.67 -10.56
N ASP A 182 -20.14 8.41 -11.50
CA ASP A 182 -20.71 8.72 -12.84
C ASP A 182 -20.97 7.48 -13.71
N SER A 183 -20.37 6.34 -13.37
CA SER A 183 -20.46 5.06 -14.08
C SER A 183 -20.43 3.89 -13.11
N SER A 184 -20.91 2.72 -13.55
CA SER A 184 -20.90 1.50 -12.74
C SER A 184 -19.51 1.15 -12.26
N ALA A 185 -19.36 1.09 -10.93
CA ALA A 185 -18.21 0.59 -10.20
C ALA A 185 -18.71 -0.24 -9.02
N GLU A 186 -17.92 -1.23 -8.61
CA GLU A 186 -18.18 -2.18 -7.53
C GLU A 186 -16.91 -2.26 -6.67
N LYS A 187 -17.03 -2.62 -5.38
CA LYS A 187 -15.90 -2.76 -4.45
C LYS A 187 -15.63 -4.25 -4.13
N PRO A 188 -14.41 -4.66 -3.73
CA PRO A 188 -14.08 -6.06 -3.46
C PRO A 188 -14.99 -6.73 -2.41
N TYR A 189 -15.40 -5.97 -1.38
CA TYR A 189 -16.31 -6.38 -0.31
C TYR A 189 -17.80 -6.22 -0.65
N ALA A 190 -18.14 -5.77 -1.86
CA ALA A 190 -19.50 -5.40 -2.25
C ALA A 190 -19.77 -5.66 -3.75
N VAL A 191 -19.40 -6.84 -4.24
CA VAL A 191 -19.41 -7.20 -5.67
C VAL A 191 -20.77 -7.10 -6.39
N ASP A 192 -21.89 -7.15 -5.66
CA ASP A 192 -23.24 -6.95 -6.21
C ASP A 192 -23.74 -5.48 -6.10
N GLN A 193 -22.96 -4.56 -5.50
CA GLN A 193 -23.39 -3.20 -5.16
C GLN A 193 -22.77 -2.14 -6.07
N ASN A 194 -23.58 -1.67 -7.02
CA ASN A 194 -23.18 -0.69 -8.02
C ASN A 194 -23.23 0.75 -7.47
N LEU A 195 -22.05 1.36 -7.32
CA LEU A 195 -21.84 2.71 -6.77
C LEU A 195 -22.42 3.85 -7.64
N ALA A 196 -22.99 3.58 -8.82
CA ALA A 196 -23.68 4.58 -9.63
C ALA A 196 -25.08 4.96 -9.09
N SER A 197 -25.34 4.72 -7.80
CA SER A 197 -26.57 5.11 -7.10
C SER A 197 -26.35 5.23 -5.59
N GLU A 198 -27.01 6.21 -4.96
CA GLU A 198 -27.06 6.37 -3.48
C GLU A 198 -27.39 5.04 -2.77
N SER A 199 -28.34 4.28 -3.31
CA SER A 199 -28.74 2.98 -2.76
C SER A 199 -27.67 1.88 -2.86
N GLY A 200 -26.79 1.95 -3.86
CA GLY A 200 -25.67 1.02 -4.03
C GLY A 200 -24.47 1.41 -3.15
N VAL A 201 -24.21 2.71 -3.04
CA VAL A 201 -23.27 3.31 -2.08
C VAL A 201 -23.60 2.85 -0.65
N THR A 202 -24.81 3.12 -0.16
CA THR A 202 -25.20 2.72 1.21
C THR A 202 -25.24 1.20 1.42
N ALA A 203 -25.43 0.41 0.37
CA ALA A 203 -25.33 -1.05 0.46
C ALA A 203 -23.87 -1.54 0.51
N ALA A 204 -22.96 -0.87 -0.21
CA ALA A 204 -21.52 -1.14 -0.16
C ALA A 204 -20.91 -0.72 1.19
N GLU A 205 -21.29 0.44 1.73
CA GLU A 205 -20.92 0.87 3.09
C GLU A 205 -21.34 -0.16 4.14
N GLN A 206 -22.59 -0.63 4.07
CA GLN A 206 -23.09 -1.66 4.99
C GLN A 206 -22.34 -2.98 4.83
N ALA A 207 -22.00 -3.38 3.60
CA ALA A 207 -21.20 -4.58 3.34
C ALA A 207 -19.78 -4.46 3.92
N GLY A 208 -19.09 -3.34 3.67
CA GLY A 208 -17.75 -3.08 4.19
C GLY A 208 -17.69 -3.01 5.71
N LEU A 209 -18.65 -2.34 6.36
CA LEU A 209 -18.77 -2.29 7.81
C LEU A 209 -19.07 -3.67 8.41
N MET A 210 -19.95 -4.46 7.78
CA MET A 210 -20.22 -5.84 8.21
C MET A 210 -18.98 -6.74 8.07
N ASP A 211 -18.23 -6.64 6.97
CA ASP A 211 -17.04 -7.47 6.76
C ASP A 211 -15.86 -7.05 7.63
N MET A 212 -15.70 -5.76 7.94
CA MET A 212 -14.71 -5.27 8.90
C MET A 212 -14.97 -5.79 10.31
N CYS A 213 -16.23 -5.78 10.77
CA CYS A 213 -16.58 -5.98 12.18
C CYS A 213 -17.30 -7.29 12.53
N ARG A 214 -17.57 -8.18 11.57
CA ARG A 214 -18.00 -9.56 11.87
C ARG A 214 -16.88 -10.36 12.57
N ALA A 215 -17.27 -11.45 13.23
CA ALA A 215 -16.35 -12.50 13.63
C ALA A 215 -15.53 -13.00 12.42
N THR A 216 -14.22 -13.16 12.61
CA THR A 216 -13.21 -13.49 11.58
C THR A 216 -13.11 -12.49 10.42
N GLY A 217 -13.70 -11.30 10.58
CA GLY A 217 -13.65 -10.18 9.63
C GLY A 217 -12.28 -9.52 9.54
N LEU A 218 -12.17 -8.43 8.76
CA LEU A 218 -10.89 -7.75 8.53
C LEU A 218 -10.22 -7.28 9.84
N ALA A 219 -10.99 -6.81 10.83
CA ALA A 219 -10.46 -6.42 12.14
C ALA A 219 -9.83 -7.61 12.90
N ASP A 220 -10.42 -8.80 12.82
CA ASP A 220 -9.84 -10.00 13.44
C ASP A 220 -8.65 -10.56 12.63
N GLN A 221 -8.67 -10.45 11.30
CA GLN A 221 -7.54 -10.81 10.44
C GLN A 221 -6.30 -9.97 10.77
N LEU A 222 -6.45 -8.65 10.98
CA LEU A 222 -5.37 -7.75 11.41
C LEU A 222 -4.78 -8.21 12.75
N ARG A 223 -5.62 -8.36 13.77
CA ARG A 223 -5.19 -8.78 15.13
C ARG A 223 -4.48 -10.14 15.10
N SER A 224 -5.07 -11.12 14.40
CA SER A 224 -4.52 -12.48 14.21
C SER A 224 -3.18 -12.50 13.45
N SER A 225 -2.96 -11.52 12.57
CA SER A 225 -1.73 -11.40 11.76
C SER A 225 -0.57 -10.70 12.50
N GLY A 226 -0.75 -10.39 13.79
CA GLY A 226 0.21 -9.67 14.63
C GLY A 226 0.28 -8.17 14.36
N ILE A 227 -0.74 -7.58 13.73
CA ILE A 227 -0.74 -6.17 13.31
C ILE A 227 -1.42 -5.29 14.36
N THR A 228 -0.64 -4.51 15.11
CA THR A 228 -1.17 -3.52 16.08
C THR A 228 -1.65 -2.27 15.32
N VAL A 229 -2.94 -1.92 15.45
CA VAL A 229 -3.53 -0.79 14.71
C VAL A 229 -3.63 0.44 15.62
N LEU A 230 -2.83 1.47 15.33
CA LEU A 230 -2.84 2.76 16.03
C LEU A 230 -3.71 3.74 15.22
N GLY A 231 -4.93 4.01 15.68
CA GLY A 231 -5.83 4.98 15.07
C GLY A 231 -5.57 6.41 15.57
N ILE A 232 -5.42 7.36 14.66
CA ILE A 232 -5.21 8.78 14.95
C ILE A 232 -6.32 9.59 14.25
N GLY A 233 -7.30 10.04 15.05
CA GLY A 233 -8.49 10.72 14.57
C GLY A 233 -8.35 12.25 14.54
N LEU A 234 -8.39 12.84 13.34
CA LEU A 234 -8.21 14.27 13.07
C LEU A 234 -9.54 15.04 13.24
N SER A 235 -9.65 15.94 14.22
CA SER A 235 -10.86 16.76 14.42
C SER A 235 -10.86 18.03 13.56
N SER A 236 -12.04 18.54 13.19
CA SER A 236 -12.16 19.80 12.46
C SER A 236 -11.70 21.00 13.32
N PRO A 237 -10.88 21.94 12.77
CA PRO A 237 -10.48 23.18 13.45
C PRO A 237 -11.63 24.09 13.90
N ASN A 238 -12.85 23.85 13.38
CA ASN A 238 -14.05 24.59 13.75
C ASN A 238 -14.75 24.02 15.01
N GLY A 239 -14.31 22.89 15.54
CA GLY A 239 -14.92 22.21 16.69
C GLY A 239 -16.23 21.47 16.37
N GLU A 240 -16.51 21.20 15.10
CA GLU A 240 -17.64 20.35 14.71
C GLU A 240 -17.36 18.87 15.09
N PRO A 241 -18.33 18.12 15.62
CA PRO A 241 -18.10 16.74 16.05
C PRO A 241 -17.81 15.80 14.88
N VAL A 242 -16.63 15.16 14.91
CA VAL A 242 -16.23 14.11 13.97
C VAL A 242 -16.60 12.72 14.53
N ASP A 243 -17.15 11.85 13.70
CA ASP A 243 -17.61 10.51 14.13
C ASP A 243 -16.51 9.45 13.97
N PHE A 244 -15.67 9.31 14.99
CA PHE A 244 -14.66 8.25 15.07
C PHE A 244 -15.20 6.88 15.53
N THR A 245 -16.52 6.65 15.54
CA THR A 245 -17.10 5.44 16.14
C THR A 245 -16.58 4.17 15.46
N LEU A 246 -16.56 4.09 14.13
CA LEU A 246 -16.05 2.90 13.44
C LEU A 246 -14.55 2.69 13.68
N MET A 247 -13.76 3.77 13.64
CA MET A 247 -12.31 3.76 13.85
C MET A 247 -11.96 3.22 15.24
N LYS A 248 -12.63 3.70 16.30
CA LYS A 248 -12.51 3.20 17.68
C LYS A 248 -12.90 1.73 17.83
N ARG A 249 -13.94 1.28 17.12
CA ARG A 249 -14.38 -0.11 17.15
C ARG A 249 -13.34 -1.05 16.53
N ILE A 250 -12.73 -0.67 15.40
CA ILE A 250 -11.71 -1.47 14.73
C ILE A 250 -10.48 -1.63 15.63
N THR A 251 -10.01 -0.56 16.28
CA THR A 251 -8.79 -0.63 17.10
C THR A 251 -9.02 -1.24 18.49
N LEU A 252 -10.06 -0.82 19.22
CA LEU A 252 -10.31 -1.22 20.62
C LEU A 252 -11.37 -2.33 20.79
N GLY A 253 -12.24 -2.54 19.80
CA GLY A 253 -13.46 -3.33 19.93
C GLY A 253 -13.33 -4.85 19.72
N GLY A 254 -12.13 -5.41 19.88
CA GLY A 254 -11.89 -6.85 19.70
C GLY A 254 -12.44 -7.69 20.86
N GLY A 255 -13.40 -8.57 20.58
CA GLY A 255 -13.97 -9.54 21.52
C GLY A 255 -14.32 -8.94 22.89
N THR A 256 -13.67 -9.41 23.97
CA THR A 256 -13.94 -8.96 25.34
C THR A 256 -13.61 -7.48 25.57
N ASN A 257 -12.66 -6.93 24.81
CA ASN A 257 -12.12 -5.58 25.03
C ASN A 257 -13.14 -4.51 24.64
N ALA A 258 -14.10 -4.83 23.77
CA ALA A 258 -15.21 -3.94 23.43
C ALA A 258 -15.99 -3.47 24.67
N THR A 259 -16.24 -4.38 25.62
CA THR A 259 -16.94 -4.03 26.87
C THR A 259 -16.05 -3.22 27.82
N HIS A 260 -14.73 -3.44 27.78
CA HIS A 260 -13.76 -2.73 28.60
C HIS A 260 -13.58 -1.26 28.15
N HIS A 261 -13.35 -1.03 26.85
CA HIS A 261 -13.21 0.32 26.28
C HIS A 261 -14.56 1.01 25.95
N GLY A 262 -15.70 0.41 26.31
CA GLY A 262 -17.03 1.00 26.13
C GLY A 262 -17.49 1.17 24.68
N VAL A 263 -16.95 0.40 23.74
CA VAL A 263 -17.27 0.45 22.29
C VAL A 263 -18.17 -0.71 21.86
N GLU A 264 -18.82 -0.59 20.69
CA GLU A 264 -19.47 -1.75 20.08
C GLU A 264 -18.43 -2.76 19.56
N GLN A 265 -18.72 -4.05 19.70
CA GLN A 265 -17.80 -5.11 19.27
C GLN A 265 -17.53 -5.06 17.76
N CYS A 266 -16.30 -5.41 17.37
CA CYS A 266 -15.82 -5.48 16.00
C CYS A 266 -14.83 -6.64 15.87
N GLY A 267 -15.35 -7.83 15.57
CA GLY A 267 -14.63 -9.10 15.64
C GLY A 267 -14.55 -9.71 17.05
N ASP A 268 -14.21 -10.99 17.12
CA ASP A 268 -14.12 -11.80 18.36
C ASP A 268 -12.69 -11.89 18.94
N VAL A 269 -11.65 -11.56 18.16
CA VAL A 269 -10.25 -11.68 18.61
C VAL A 269 -9.93 -10.58 19.61
N SER A 270 -9.54 -10.99 20.82
CA SER A 270 -9.26 -10.11 21.97
C SER A 270 -7.75 -9.91 22.24
N ALA A 271 -6.88 -10.65 21.55
CA ALA A 271 -5.43 -10.44 21.61
C ALA A 271 -5.00 -9.30 20.66
N ASN A 272 -3.82 -8.73 20.89
CA ASN A 272 -3.23 -7.67 20.06
C ASN A 272 -4.20 -6.48 19.87
N VAL A 273 -4.49 -5.79 20.97
CA VAL A 273 -5.39 -4.63 20.98
C VAL A 273 -4.71 -3.47 20.24
N GLY A 274 -5.48 -2.72 19.44
CA GLY A 274 -5.01 -1.46 18.87
C GLY A 274 -5.08 -0.31 19.86
N PHE A 275 -4.86 0.90 19.37
CA PHE A 275 -5.07 2.13 20.14
C PHE A 275 -5.92 3.15 19.37
N PHE A 276 -6.51 4.14 20.05
CA PHE A 276 -7.15 5.27 19.39
C PHE A 276 -6.88 6.62 20.09
N TYR A 277 -6.20 7.55 19.38
CA TYR A 277 -6.04 8.94 19.81
C TYR A 277 -7.08 9.86 19.13
N PRO A 278 -8.05 10.44 19.89
CA PRO A 278 -8.82 11.59 19.42
C PRO A 278 -7.95 12.85 19.50
N VAL A 279 -7.88 13.63 18.42
CA VAL A 279 -7.02 14.81 18.37
C VAL A 279 -7.80 16.04 17.95
N SER A 280 -7.83 17.06 18.81
CA SER A 280 -8.49 18.35 18.58
C SER A 280 -7.73 19.31 17.67
N ASP A 281 -6.40 19.25 17.71
CA ASP A 281 -5.49 20.23 17.10
C ASP A 281 -4.06 19.66 17.00
N LEU A 282 -3.19 20.32 16.22
CA LEU A 282 -1.81 19.88 15.99
C LEU A 282 -0.98 19.76 17.27
N ASP A 283 -1.18 20.62 18.27
CA ASP A 283 -0.35 20.57 19.48
C ASP A 283 -0.72 19.35 20.34
N SER A 284 -2.01 19.01 20.43
CA SER A 284 -2.47 17.72 20.97
C SER A 284 -2.04 16.51 20.13
N LEU A 285 -1.93 16.66 18.81
CA LEU A 285 -1.48 15.61 17.88
C LEU A 285 0.00 15.24 18.13
N LEU A 286 0.83 16.24 18.40
CA LEU A 286 2.25 16.04 18.74
C LEU A 286 2.38 15.35 20.11
N LEU A 287 1.62 15.76 21.13
CA LEU A 287 1.59 15.08 22.44
C LEU A 287 1.11 13.62 22.35
N ALA A 288 0.16 13.31 21.46
CA ALA A 288 -0.26 11.94 21.18
C ALA A 288 0.88 11.12 20.57
N PHE A 289 1.52 11.61 19.51
CA PHE A 289 2.64 10.91 18.85
C PHE A 289 3.92 10.84 19.69
N ASP A 290 4.12 11.79 20.60
CA ASP A 290 5.18 11.77 21.59
C ASP A 290 5.03 10.55 22.51
N SER A 291 3.83 10.32 23.05
CA SER A 291 3.53 9.11 23.82
C SER A 291 3.70 7.82 23.02
N ILE A 292 3.39 7.81 21.71
CA ILE A 292 3.67 6.68 20.79
C ILE A 292 5.18 6.36 20.68
N SER A 293 6.06 7.35 20.92
CA SER A 293 7.41 7.30 20.36
C SER A 293 8.52 6.71 21.24
N ALA A 294 8.24 6.40 22.51
CA ALA A 294 9.23 5.85 23.44
C ALA A 294 8.80 4.49 24.04
N PRO A 295 8.79 3.40 23.24
CA PRO A 295 8.72 2.03 23.74
C PRO A 295 9.60 1.76 24.98
N GLY A 296 8.97 1.45 26.12
CA GLY A 296 9.68 1.19 27.38
C GLY A 296 10.29 2.44 28.05
N GLY A 297 10.04 3.65 27.54
CA GLY A 297 10.40 4.91 28.18
C GLY A 297 9.36 5.37 29.20
N THR A 298 9.74 6.29 30.09
CA THR A 298 8.82 6.82 31.12
C THR A 298 8.20 8.12 30.67
N VAL A 299 6.89 8.16 30.42
CA VAL A 299 6.17 9.42 30.17
C VAL A 299 5.61 9.96 31.48
N MET A 300 6.27 10.96 32.07
CA MET A 300 5.68 11.74 33.15
C MET A 300 4.83 12.85 32.54
N SER A 301 3.50 12.79 32.68
CA SER A 301 2.58 13.84 32.21
C SER A 301 2.13 14.75 33.37
N ASP A 302 2.70 15.95 33.43
CA ASP A 302 2.32 17.01 34.38
C ASP A 302 1.39 18.04 33.73
N THR A 303 0.53 18.69 34.54
CA THR A 303 -0.14 19.95 34.17
C THR A 303 0.29 21.04 35.14
N VAL A 304 0.96 22.08 34.63
CA VAL A 304 1.55 23.16 35.44
C VAL A 304 0.93 24.52 35.12
N THR A 305 0.75 25.37 36.13
CA THR A 305 0.23 26.73 35.92
C THR A 305 1.30 27.64 35.32
N ILE A 306 0.97 28.39 34.27
CA ILE A 306 1.90 29.33 33.61
C ILE A 306 2.24 30.49 34.56
N CYS A 307 3.52 30.61 34.91
CA CYS A 307 4.02 31.62 35.82
C CYS A 307 4.03 33.01 35.17
N GLN A 308 3.64 34.02 35.95
CA GLN A 308 3.43 35.38 35.45
C GLN A 308 4.62 36.28 35.83
N GLY A 309 5.41 36.69 34.83
CA GLY A 309 6.56 37.59 34.95
C GLY A 309 7.84 36.97 35.51
N THR A 310 7.73 36.05 36.47
CA THR A 310 8.85 35.27 37.04
C THR A 310 8.37 33.87 37.44
N VAL A 311 9.29 32.89 37.44
CA VAL A 311 9.06 31.51 37.92
C VAL A 311 8.39 31.46 39.29
N CYS A 312 7.52 30.47 39.47
CA CYS A 312 6.59 30.36 40.59
C CYS A 312 6.39 28.88 40.96
N THR A 313 6.30 28.56 42.26
CA THR A 313 6.26 27.18 42.76
C THR A 313 5.14 26.29 42.17
N PRO A 314 3.88 26.75 41.95
CA PRO A 314 2.84 25.90 41.33
C PRO A 314 2.98 25.76 39.80
N GLY A 315 4.01 26.37 39.20
CA GLY A 315 4.36 26.22 37.79
C GLY A 315 5.67 25.47 37.57
N GLU A 316 6.24 24.85 38.61
CA GLU A 316 7.45 24.01 38.50
C GLU A 316 7.05 22.52 38.42
N SER A 317 7.24 21.90 37.25
CA SER A 317 7.35 20.43 37.12
C SER A 317 8.76 20.02 37.57
N THR A 318 8.91 18.86 38.23
CA THR A 318 10.21 18.44 38.77
C THR A 318 10.45 16.94 38.65
N PHE A 319 11.66 16.56 38.25
CA PHE A 319 12.08 15.18 38.06
C PHE A 319 13.51 14.98 38.60
N VAL A 320 13.83 13.78 39.08
CA VAL A 320 15.15 13.42 39.64
C VAL A 320 15.88 12.47 38.70
N LEU A 321 17.07 12.90 38.26
CA LEU A 321 17.97 12.11 37.41
C LEU A 321 19.14 11.51 38.21
N ASP A 322 19.61 10.37 37.76
CA ASP A 322 20.95 9.86 38.04
C ASP A 322 21.51 9.13 36.80
N ARG A 323 22.56 8.33 36.97
CA ARG A 323 23.28 7.63 35.89
C ARG A 323 22.58 6.37 35.37
N SER A 324 21.36 6.07 35.81
CA SER A 324 20.50 5.10 35.13
C SER A 324 19.75 5.71 33.95
N ILE A 325 19.82 7.03 33.76
CA ILE A 325 19.22 7.79 32.65
C ILE A 325 20.36 8.47 31.90
N ASP A 326 20.37 8.39 30.57
CA ASP A 326 21.36 9.03 29.69
C ASP A 326 20.77 10.18 28.84
N ALA A 327 19.48 10.11 28.51
CA ALA A 327 18.75 11.16 27.82
C ALA A 327 17.41 11.47 28.50
N VAL A 328 17.02 12.74 28.45
CA VAL A 328 15.65 13.20 28.76
C VAL A 328 15.11 13.94 27.56
N HIS A 329 13.92 13.58 27.11
CA HIS A 329 13.16 14.37 26.15
C HIS A 329 11.97 15.02 26.86
N ILE A 330 11.60 16.23 26.45
CA ILE A 330 10.48 16.99 26.99
C ILE A 330 9.67 17.50 25.79
N LEU A 331 8.40 17.13 25.72
CA LEU A 331 7.42 17.79 24.87
C LEU A 331 6.37 18.47 25.75
N ALA A 332 6.10 19.75 25.53
CA ALA A 332 5.11 20.49 26.30
C ALA A 332 4.27 21.42 25.43
N SER A 333 2.97 21.50 25.69
CA SER A 333 2.03 22.37 24.99
C SER A 333 1.29 23.28 25.97
N SER A 334 1.08 24.55 25.61
CA SER A 334 0.41 25.56 26.44
C SER A 334 -0.90 26.09 25.84
N ASP A 335 -1.81 26.53 26.71
CA ASP A 335 -3.04 27.26 26.31
C ASP A 335 -2.73 28.49 25.43
N VAL A 336 -1.64 29.18 25.75
CA VAL A 336 -1.25 30.48 25.19
C VAL A 336 0.11 30.42 24.51
N ALA A 337 0.34 31.33 23.58
CA ALA A 337 1.58 31.43 22.82
C ALA A 337 2.55 32.48 23.36
N GLY A 338 3.84 32.34 23.04
CA GLY A 338 4.87 33.35 23.34
C GLY A 338 5.41 33.31 24.77
N LEU A 339 5.45 32.12 25.36
CA LEU A 339 6.09 31.86 26.65
C LEU A 339 7.60 31.70 26.50
N ASP A 340 8.33 31.88 27.60
CA ASP A 340 9.72 31.44 27.74
C ASP A 340 9.75 30.25 28.70
N ALA A 341 10.48 29.17 28.36
CA ALA A 341 10.64 28.01 29.24
C ALA A 341 11.94 28.11 30.05
N TYR A 342 11.84 27.85 31.35
CA TYR A 342 12.89 28.02 32.35
C TYR A 342 13.23 26.66 32.96
N LEU A 343 14.38 26.10 32.58
CA LEU A 343 14.87 24.80 33.05
C LEU A 343 16.04 24.99 34.03
N TYR A 344 15.89 24.49 35.25
CA TYR A 344 16.90 24.54 36.30
C TYR A 344 17.59 23.19 36.45
N ALA A 345 18.90 23.17 36.18
CA ALA A 345 19.76 22.03 36.43
C ALA A 345 20.07 21.85 37.94
N PRO A 346 20.48 20.65 38.40
CA PRO A 346 20.63 20.32 39.82
C PRO A 346 21.53 21.29 40.59
N GLY A 347 20.98 21.89 41.65
CA GLY A 347 21.67 22.88 42.48
C GLY A 347 21.90 24.25 41.85
N SER A 348 21.47 24.49 40.60
CA SER A 348 21.58 25.80 39.95
C SER A 348 20.52 26.78 40.44
N THR A 349 20.93 28.03 40.67
CA THR A 349 20.02 29.17 40.86
C THR A 349 19.76 29.95 39.57
N GLU A 350 20.52 29.68 38.50
CA GLU A 350 20.38 30.32 37.19
C GLU A 350 19.72 29.33 36.20
N PRO A 351 18.62 29.73 35.52
CA PRO A 351 17.92 28.86 34.57
C PRO A 351 18.61 28.84 33.20
N ILE A 352 18.49 27.71 32.52
CA ILE A 352 18.56 27.63 31.06
C ILE A 352 17.22 28.15 30.54
N ILE A 353 17.23 29.16 29.65
CA ILE A 353 16.02 29.77 29.10
C ILE A 353 15.89 29.39 27.62
N ILE A 354 14.78 28.74 27.26
CA ILE A 354 14.43 28.42 25.87
C ILE A 354 13.31 29.38 25.46
N SER A 355 13.69 30.39 24.68
CA SER A 355 12.87 31.57 24.44
C SER A 355 11.87 31.37 23.30
N GLY A 356 10.58 31.51 23.55
CA GLY A 356 9.52 31.41 22.51
C GLY A 356 9.51 32.58 21.53
N ALA A 357 10.21 33.67 21.86
CA ALA A 357 10.49 34.77 20.94
C ALA A 357 11.65 34.48 19.95
N THR A 358 12.33 33.33 20.09
CA THR A 358 13.49 32.93 19.27
C THR A 358 13.13 31.73 18.41
N SER A 359 13.05 31.94 17.09
CA SER A 359 12.75 30.88 16.11
C SER A 359 13.94 29.96 15.88
N GLY A 360 13.72 28.65 15.86
CA GLY A 360 14.76 27.65 15.62
C GLY A 360 15.46 27.15 16.88
N THR A 361 16.28 26.13 16.70
CA THR A 361 16.94 25.36 17.75
C THR A 361 17.85 26.22 18.65
N GLN A 362 17.68 26.10 19.96
CA GLN A 362 18.45 26.79 21.00
C GLN A 362 19.21 25.77 21.86
N THR A 363 20.54 25.74 21.75
CA THR A 363 21.40 24.83 22.54
C THR A 363 22.20 25.59 23.60
N SER A 364 22.13 25.14 24.86
CA SER A 364 22.86 25.70 26.00
C SER A 364 23.11 24.65 27.09
N ALA A 365 24.34 24.59 27.62
CA ALA A 365 24.72 23.79 28.78
C ALA A 365 24.40 22.26 28.75
N GLY A 366 24.25 21.68 27.56
CA GLY A 366 23.88 20.27 27.34
C GLY A 366 22.37 20.03 27.17
N VAL A 367 21.60 21.11 27.02
CA VAL A 367 20.18 21.09 26.67
C VAL A 367 20.02 21.72 25.29
N THR A 368 19.18 21.11 24.46
CA THR A 368 18.79 21.60 23.13
C THR A 368 17.28 21.71 23.11
N GLY A 369 16.70 22.85 22.71
CA GLY A 369 15.24 22.97 22.64
C GLY A 369 14.76 23.96 21.59
N GLU A 370 13.52 23.75 21.14
CA GLU A 370 12.90 24.50 20.04
C GLU A 370 11.39 24.60 20.28
N TRP A 371 10.83 25.79 20.01
CA TRP A 371 9.39 25.98 19.98
C TRP A 371 8.86 25.59 18.60
N LEU A 372 8.50 24.30 18.44
CA LEU A 372 7.97 23.69 17.22
C LEU A 372 6.74 24.44 16.69
N THR A 373 5.88 24.88 17.61
CA THR A 373 4.79 25.82 17.34
C THR A 373 4.89 26.97 18.34
N PRO A 374 4.14 28.08 18.17
CA PRO A 374 4.10 29.15 19.16
C PRO A 374 3.61 28.73 20.56
N ARG A 375 3.05 27.51 20.70
CA ARG A 375 2.53 26.91 21.95
C ARG A 375 3.24 25.61 22.37
N THR A 376 3.97 24.95 21.47
CA THR A 376 4.59 23.65 21.74
C THR A 376 6.11 23.73 21.74
N LEU A 377 6.71 23.33 22.87
CA LEU A 377 8.14 23.22 23.11
C LEU A 377 8.58 21.75 23.01
N GLU A 378 9.63 21.50 22.22
CA GLU A 378 10.48 20.30 22.28
C GLU A 378 11.80 20.67 22.98
N ALA A 379 12.29 19.83 23.89
CA ALA A 379 13.61 19.99 24.50
C ALA A 379 14.25 18.64 24.89
N ASP A 380 15.47 18.41 24.41
CA ASP A 380 16.30 17.25 24.72
C ASP A 380 17.47 17.63 25.65
N LEU A 381 17.74 16.80 26.65
CA LEU A 381 18.86 16.90 27.58
C LEU A 381 19.72 15.63 27.43
N ASP A 382 21.04 15.80 27.29
CA ASP A 382 21.99 14.69 27.07
C ASP A 382 23.05 14.64 28.18
N ALA A 383 23.14 13.51 28.89
CA ALA A 383 24.06 13.29 29.99
C ALA A 383 25.54 13.41 29.60
N ALA A 384 25.89 13.17 28.33
CA ALA A 384 27.26 13.28 27.82
C ALA A 384 27.70 14.74 27.56
N THR A 385 26.75 15.67 27.41
CA THR A 385 27.03 17.11 27.20
C THR A 385 26.55 18.03 28.32
N ALA A 386 25.68 17.56 29.21
CA ALA A 386 25.22 18.28 30.40
C ALA A 386 26.37 18.59 31.38
N THR A 387 26.41 19.81 31.90
CA THR A 387 27.44 20.23 32.89
C THR A 387 27.14 19.77 34.33
N SER A 388 25.91 19.34 34.58
CA SER A 388 25.43 18.75 35.84
C SER A 388 24.22 17.86 35.52
N TRP A 389 24.23 16.60 35.96
CA TRP A 389 23.20 15.61 35.62
C TRP A 389 22.50 15.03 36.86
N ASP A 390 23.28 14.35 37.72
CA ASP A 390 22.82 13.72 38.98
C ASP A 390 22.08 14.75 39.89
N GLY A 391 20.78 14.56 40.12
CA GLY A 391 19.95 15.34 41.05
C GLY A 391 18.58 15.81 40.51
N GLN A 392 17.90 16.70 41.25
CA GLN A 392 16.59 17.23 40.86
C GLN A 392 16.72 18.33 39.79
N TRP A 393 16.04 18.13 38.66
CA TRP A 393 15.76 19.14 37.64
C TRP A 393 14.36 19.74 37.84
N ARG A 394 14.17 20.98 37.41
CA ARG A 394 12.88 21.69 37.54
C ARG A 394 12.59 22.52 36.29
N LEU A 395 11.41 22.35 35.68
CA LEU A 395 10.95 23.06 34.49
C LEU A 395 9.77 23.98 34.84
N ALA A 396 9.79 25.22 34.37
CA ALA A 396 8.66 26.15 34.50
C ALA A 396 8.43 26.99 33.25
N PHE A 397 7.16 27.29 32.95
CA PHE A 397 6.76 28.15 31.84
C PHE A 397 6.43 29.56 32.33
N VAL A 398 6.99 30.58 31.68
CA VAL A 398 6.88 31.98 32.12
C VAL A 398 6.34 32.88 31.02
N ASP A 399 5.19 33.51 31.28
CA ASP A 399 4.72 34.67 30.53
C ASP A 399 5.40 35.93 31.07
N THR A 400 6.46 36.38 30.39
CA THR A 400 7.23 37.57 30.77
C THR A 400 6.42 38.88 30.68
N THR A 401 5.26 38.87 30.01
CA THR A 401 4.33 40.01 29.92
C THR A 401 3.23 40.00 30.99
N SER A 402 3.04 38.87 31.67
CA SER A 402 1.98 38.64 32.69
C SER A 402 0.55 38.86 32.15
N SER A 403 0.27 38.30 30.97
CA SER A 403 -0.98 38.43 30.22
C SER A 403 -1.93 37.23 30.34
N SER A 404 -1.44 36.09 30.84
CA SER A 404 -2.09 34.77 30.82
C SER A 404 -2.42 34.17 32.21
N PRO A 405 -2.96 34.94 33.18
CA PRO A 405 -3.18 34.44 34.54
C PRO A 405 -4.28 33.36 34.57
N GLY A 406 -3.95 32.18 35.11
CA GLY A 406 -4.87 31.03 35.15
C GLY A 406 -4.95 30.28 33.81
N GLN A 407 -3.83 30.22 33.09
CA GLN A 407 -3.61 29.37 31.94
C GLN A 407 -2.53 28.34 32.29
N GLU A 408 -2.58 27.18 31.64
CA GLU A 408 -1.81 26.00 32.01
C GLU A 408 -0.98 25.48 30.83
N ALA A 409 0.00 24.64 31.16
CA ALA A 409 0.82 23.91 30.19
C ALA A 409 0.83 22.43 30.57
N HIS A 410 0.60 21.58 29.59
CA HIS A 410 0.74 20.13 29.69
C HIS A 410 2.16 19.75 29.29
N VAL A 411 2.83 18.93 30.10
CA VAL A 411 4.24 18.59 29.95
C VAL A 411 4.40 17.08 30.00
N ASN A 412 4.84 16.48 28.89
CA ASN A 412 5.36 15.12 28.86
C ASN A 412 6.88 15.16 29.04
N ILE A 413 7.39 14.47 30.05
CA ILE A 413 8.82 14.28 30.28
C ILE A 413 9.15 12.80 30.10
N HIS A 414 9.91 12.52 29.05
CA HIS A 414 10.42 11.20 28.69
C HIS A 414 11.76 10.95 29.35
N LEU A 415 11.77 10.10 30.37
CA LEU A 415 12.99 9.60 30.98
C LEU A 415 13.39 8.30 30.29
N THR A 416 14.45 8.36 29.49
CA THR A 416 14.99 7.21 28.77
C THR A 416 16.07 6.55 29.62
N SER A 417 15.84 5.29 30.01
CA SER A 417 16.91 4.44 30.51
C SER A 417 17.41 3.53 29.39
N PRO A 418 18.74 3.42 29.17
CA PRO A 418 19.28 2.37 28.30
C PRO A 418 19.16 0.98 28.95
N LEU A 419 18.81 0.91 30.24
CA LEU A 419 18.76 -0.34 31.00
C LEU A 419 17.56 -1.20 30.59
N ARG A 420 17.86 -2.42 30.17
CA ARG A 420 16.87 -3.48 29.89
C ARG A 420 17.25 -4.78 30.57
N LEU A 421 16.25 -5.54 31.02
CA LEU A 421 16.40 -6.92 31.47
C LEU A 421 16.33 -7.87 30.28
N GLU A 422 17.24 -8.84 30.23
CA GLU A 422 17.32 -9.85 29.18
C GLU A 422 17.54 -11.24 29.78
N TRP A 423 16.80 -12.25 29.32
CA TRP A 423 17.11 -13.65 29.57
C TRP A 423 18.06 -14.13 28.46
N GLN A 424 19.35 -14.24 28.78
CA GLN A 424 20.37 -14.70 27.84
C GLN A 424 20.11 -16.15 27.39
N ASP A 425 20.29 -16.42 26.09
CA ASP A 425 20.07 -17.72 25.46
C ASP A 425 18.64 -18.29 25.56
N LEU A 426 17.63 -17.45 25.85
CA LEU A 426 16.22 -17.84 25.90
C LEU A 426 15.74 -18.57 24.63
N SER A 427 16.11 -18.08 23.44
CA SER A 427 15.77 -18.71 22.15
C SER A 427 16.43 -20.08 21.92
N ASN A 428 17.50 -20.39 22.66
CA ASN A 428 18.16 -21.71 22.68
C ASN A 428 17.65 -22.60 23.83
N THR A 429 16.82 -22.06 24.73
CA THR A 429 16.39 -22.72 25.98
C THR A 429 15.10 -23.52 25.76
N THR A 430 15.12 -24.82 26.03
CA THR A 430 13.93 -25.67 25.91
C THR A 430 13.05 -25.53 27.16
N LEU A 431 11.93 -24.83 27.05
CA LEU A 431 10.94 -24.69 28.13
C LEU A 431 9.95 -25.87 28.13
N ARG A 432 9.76 -26.51 29.29
CA ARG A 432 8.87 -27.66 29.50
C ARG A 432 7.98 -27.48 30.72
N GLN A 433 6.69 -27.83 30.60
CA GLN A 433 5.74 -27.82 31.72
C GLN A 433 6.26 -28.57 32.96
N GLY A 434 6.33 -27.90 34.10
CA GLY A 434 6.72 -28.49 35.38
C GLY A 434 8.21 -28.80 35.57
N GLU A 435 9.08 -28.30 34.70
CA GLU A 435 10.54 -28.37 34.87
C GLU A 435 11.10 -27.04 35.41
N ASP A 436 12.19 -27.14 36.18
CA ASP A 436 12.96 -25.99 36.68
C ASP A 436 14.10 -25.68 35.69
N VAL A 437 14.26 -24.40 35.33
CA VAL A 437 15.24 -23.92 34.36
C VAL A 437 16.16 -22.89 35.02
N GLU A 438 17.48 -23.10 34.93
CA GLU A 438 18.51 -22.16 35.39
C GLU A 438 18.64 -21.02 34.35
N ALA A 439 17.88 -19.94 34.52
CA ALA A 439 17.90 -18.78 33.64
C ALA A 439 19.08 -17.87 33.95
N ARG A 440 19.74 -17.30 32.93
CA ARG A 440 20.72 -16.21 33.11
C ARG A 440 20.06 -14.88 32.75
N LEU A 441 19.49 -14.23 33.77
CA LEU A 441 18.95 -12.87 33.67
C LEU A 441 20.10 -11.87 33.78
N VAL A 442 20.17 -10.90 32.86
CA VAL A 442 21.22 -9.86 32.83
C VAL A 442 20.63 -8.49 32.49
N LEU A 443 21.35 -7.44 32.88
CA LEU A 443 21.05 -6.06 32.49
C LEU A 443 21.98 -5.65 31.35
N ARG A 444 21.47 -4.95 30.33
CA ARG A 444 22.25 -4.37 29.21
C ARG A 444 21.95 -2.89 28.99
N ASP A 445 22.82 -2.20 28.26
CA ASP A 445 22.62 -0.82 27.76
C ASP A 445 21.80 -0.72 26.45
N LYS A 446 21.57 -1.84 25.76
CA LYS A 446 20.77 -1.99 24.53
C LYS A 446 20.65 -3.47 24.17
N LYS A 447 19.91 -3.80 23.10
CA LYS A 447 19.91 -5.16 22.56
C LYS A 447 21.33 -5.54 22.13
N ASP A 448 21.79 -6.72 22.54
CA ASP A 448 23.15 -7.23 22.30
C ASP A 448 24.30 -6.31 22.81
N GLY A 449 23.99 -5.41 23.76
CA GLY A 449 24.92 -4.51 24.45
C GLY A 449 25.80 -5.16 25.53
N GLU A 450 26.56 -4.37 26.28
CA GLU A 450 27.46 -4.89 27.33
C GLU A 450 26.67 -5.28 28.60
N ASP A 451 27.09 -6.37 29.28
CA ASP A 451 26.55 -6.78 30.58
C ASP A 451 26.82 -5.67 31.62
N ILE A 452 25.76 -5.10 32.23
CA ILE A 452 25.86 -4.11 33.30
C ILE A 452 25.77 -4.79 34.67
N GLU A 453 26.80 -4.60 35.51
CA GLU A 453 26.81 -5.00 36.91
C GLU A 453 25.66 -4.33 37.68
N ALA A 454 24.73 -5.12 38.23
CA ALA A 454 23.50 -4.62 38.86
C ALA A 454 23.76 -3.65 40.02
N GLY A 455 24.80 -3.90 40.82
CA GLY A 455 25.28 -3.01 41.89
C GLY A 455 25.83 -1.65 41.43
N ARG A 456 25.79 -1.31 40.12
CA ARG A 456 26.02 0.05 39.60
C ARG A 456 24.78 0.94 39.65
N ILE A 457 23.58 0.36 39.80
CA ILE A 457 22.33 1.11 40.01
C ILE A 457 22.30 1.59 41.46
N VAL A 458 22.13 2.90 41.66
CA VAL A 458 22.25 3.54 42.99
C VAL A 458 20.88 3.74 43.66
N GLY A 459 19.81 3.80 42.86
CA GLY A 459 18.43 3.79 43.32
C GLY A 459 17.82 2.38 43.39
N GLY A 460 16.51 2.29 43.18
CA GLY A 460 15.75 1.04 43.23
C GLY A 460 15.67 0.32 41.89
N VAL A 461 15.40 -0.98 41.94
CA VAL A 461 15.06 -1.82 40.78
C VAL A 461 13.86 -2.67 41.14
N LYS A 462 13.00 -2.94 40.17
CA LYS A 462 12.05 -4.05 40.18
C LYS A 462 12.16 -4.80 38.86
N ALA A 463 12.59 -6.05 38.94
CA ALA A 463 12.77 -6.94 37.79
C ALA A 463 11.70 -8.04 37.82
N GLN A 464 11.10 -8.36 36.67
CA GLN A 464 10.07 -9.40 36.55
C GLN A 464 10.23 -10.19 35.25
N VAL A 465 9.87 -11.47 35.28
CA VAL A 465 9.73 -12.32 34.10
C VAL A 465 8.35 -12.96 34.12
N ARG A 466 7.59 -12.77 33.04
CA ARG A 466 6.26 -13.37 32.84
C ARG A 466 6.27 -14.25 31.59
N ALA A 467 5.43 -15.27 31.55
CA ALA A 467 5.13 -16.05 30.34
C ALA A 467 3.64 -15.96 30.03
N THR A 468 3.29 -15.65 28.79
CA THR A 468 1.91 -15.50 28.31
C THR A 468 1.65 -16.49 27.19
N SER A 469 0.64 -17.36 27.34
CA SER A 469 0.28 -18.31 26.27
C SER A 469 -0.40 -17.62 25.08
N ALA A 470 -0.47 -18.28 23.92
CA ALA A 470 -1.23 -17.79 22.76
C ALA A 470 -2.73 -17.53 23.05
N ALA A 471 -3.28 -18.07 24.15
CA ALA A 471 -4.64 -17.80 24.61
C ALA A 471 -4.77 -16.55 25.51
N GLY A 472 -3.67 -15.83 25.76
CA GLY A 472 -3.63 -14.65 26.64
C GLY A 472 -3.53 -14.98 28.14
N GLU A 473 -3.21 -16.22 28.52
CA GLU A 473 -3.04 -16.60 29.92
C GLU A 473 -1.61 -16.31 30.40
N THR A 474 -1.48 -15.36 31.33
CA THR A 474 -0.18 -14.89 31.85
C THR A 474 0.16 -15.51 33.21
N HIS A 475 1.37 -16.05 33.32
CA HIS A 475 1.99 -16.57 34.55
C HIS A 475 3.26 -15.78 34.90
N ILE A 476 3.50 -15.50 36.18
CA ILE A 476 4.74 -14.88 36.66
C ILE A 476 5.77 -15.99 36.94
N LEU A 477 6.93 -15.95 36.27
CA LEU A 477 8.03 -16.88 36.47
C LEU A 477 9.05 -16.35 37.51
N PHE A 478 9.24 -15.03 37.55
CA PHE A 478 10.20 -14.37 38.45
C PHE A 478 9.73 -12.96 38.83
N GLU A 479 10.05 -12.53 40.04
CA GLU A 479 9.90 -11.14 40.51
C GLU A 479 10.89 -10.87 41.65
N THR A 480 11.65 -9.78 41.58
CA THR A 480 12.53 -9.31 42.67
C THR A 480 12.64 -7.78 42.72
N ASP A 481 12.90 -7.25 43.92
CA ASP A 481 13.25 -5.86 44.21
C ASP A 481 14.71 -5.68 44.70
N ASP A 482 15.52 -6.75 44.76
CA ASP A 482 16.95 -6.69 45.10
C ASP A 482 17.82 -6.90 43.83
N PRO A 483 18.64 -5.91 43.41
CA PRO A 483 19.60 -6.06 42.32
C PRO A 483 20.58 -7.24 42.51
N ALA A 484 20.84 -7.68 43.75
CA ALA A 484 21.72 -8.80 44.04
C ALA A 484 21.17 -10.17 43.57
N ASP A 485 19.86 -10.33 43.44
CA ASP A 485 19.25 -11.56 42.89
C ASP A 485 19.57 -11.75 41.40
N LEU A 486 20.05 -10.71 40.71
CA LEU A 486 20.51 -10.76 39.32
C LEU A 486 22.02 -11.10 39.20
N GLU A 487 22.77 -11.25 40.30
CA GLU A 487 24.20 -11.57 40.30
C GLU A 487 24.51 -13.07 40.10
N GLY A 488 23.68 -13.81 39.35
CA GLY A 488 23.89 -15.22 39.05
C GLY A 488 22.82 -15.88 38.19
N PRO A 489 22.86 -17.21 38.03
CA PRO A 489 21.75 -18.01 37.53
C PRO A 489 20.54 -17.94 38.47
N VAL A 490 19.36 -17.83 37.91
CA VAL A 490 18.07 -17.72 38.62
C VAL A 490 17.23 -18.96 38.29
N PRO A 491 16.81 -19.77 39.28
CA PRO A 491 15.99 -20.95 39.03
C PRO A 491 14.53 -20.54 38.78
N LEU A 492 14.01 -20.83 37.59
CA LEU A 492 12.64 -20.54 37.16
C LEU A 492 11.84 -21.83 36.94
N THR A 493 10.77 -22.02 37.68
CA THR A 493 9.84 -23.14 37.48
C THR A 493 8.82 -22.79 36.40
N ILE A 494 8.70 -23.60 35.36
CA ILE A 494 7.64 -23.45 34.34
C ILE A 494 6.35 -24.11 34.87
N PRO A 495 5.19 -23.40 34.91
CA PRO A 495 3.94 -23.98 35.41
C PRO A 495 3.47 -25.22 34.63
N GLN A 496 2.67 -26.08 35.27
CA GLN A 496 2.09 -27.28 34.63
C GLN A 496 0.75 -27.01 33.94
N ASP A 497 0.14 -25.87 34.26
CA ASP A 497 -1.13 -25.35 33.74
C ASP A 497 -0.93 -24.35 32.59
N LEU A 498 0.24 -23.72 32.46
CA LEU A 498 0.60 -22.88 31.32
C LEU A 498 0.43 -23.66 29.99
N ALA A 499 -0.44 -23.17 29.11
CA ALA A 499 -0.83 -23.86 27.89
C ALA A 499 0.34 -24.15 26.92
N LEU A 500 0.22 -25.26 26.19
CA LEU A 500 1.23 -25.75 25.25
C LEU A 500 1.15 -25.07 23.89
N GLY A 501 2.31 -24.93 23.24
CA GLY A 501 2.42 -24.36 21.89
C GLY A 501 3.18 -23.04 21.91
N GLN A 502 2.70 -22.06 21.14
CA GLN A 502 3.27 -20.71 21.16
C GLN A 502 2.96 -20.02 22.49
N ALA A 503 3.97 -19.34 23.03
CA ALA A 503 3.86 -18.40 24.11
C ALA A 503 4.85 -17.26 23.88
N THR A 504 4.70 -16.17 24.61
CA THR A 504 5.74 -15.15 24.74
C THR A 504 6.31 -15.17 26.16
N VAL A 505 7.58 -14.79 26.29
CA VAL A 505 8.18 -14.46 27.58
C VAL A 505 8.50 -12.97 27.57
N THR A 506 7.94 -12.26 28.54
CA THR A 506 8.15 -10.81 28.71
C THR A 506 9.06 -10.60 29.91
N THR A 507 10.25 -10.05 29.67
CA THR A 507 11.13 -9.51 30.70
C THR A 507 10.78 -8.04 30.92
N SER A 508 10.60 -7.64 32.17
CA SER A 508 10.12 -6.30 32.56
C SER A 508 11.07 -5.71 33.60
N LEU A 509 11.51 -4.48 33.40
CA LEU A 509 12.44 -3.77 34.27
C LEU A 509 11.95 -2.36 34.60
N THR A 510 11.50 -2.16 35.84
CA THR A 510 11.32 -0.82 36.41
C THR A 510 12.58 -0.43 37.16
N VAL A 511 13.11 0.76 36.87
CA VAL A 511 14.20 1.38 37.64
C VAL A 511 13.63 2.58 38.40
N THR A 512 14.18 2.90 39.57
CA THR A 512 13.87 4.14 40.30
C THR A 512 15.19 4.84 40.58
N THR A 513 15.33 6.13 40.22
CA THR A 513 16.58 6.87 40.44
C THR A 513 16.90 7.05 41.94
N ALA A 514 18.15 7.37 42.27
CA ALA A 514 18.56 7.63 43.65
C ALA A 514 17.93 8.94 44.19
N PRO A 515 17.43 8.97 45.44
CA PRO A 515 16.87 10.18 46.05
C PRO A 515 17.83 11.38 46.04
N ALA A 516 17.37 12.51 45.51
CA ALA A 516 18.17 13.74 45.40
C ALA A 516 18.24 14.50 46.73
N THR A 517 19.39 15.08 47.05
CA THR A 517 19.54 16.03 48.18
C THR A 517 19.45 17.47 47.68
N LEU A 518 18.54 18.26 48.26
CA LEU A 518 18.32 19.66 47.90
C LEU A 518 19.33 20.60 48.58
N ALA A 519 19.41 21.84 48.07
CA ALA A 519 20.31 22.87 48.57
C ALA A 519 20.06 23.32 50.02
N ASP A 520 18.90 22.99 50.61
CA ASP A 520 18.58 23.22 52.03
C ASP A 520 18.91 22.03 52.94
N GLY A 521 19.33 20.89 52.36
CA GLY A 521 19.65 19.65 53.07
C GLY A 521 18.45 18.71 53.29
N SER A 522 17.28 19.00 52.71
CA SER A 522 16.19 18.04 52.59
C SER A 522 16.43 17.05 51.43
N THR A 523 15.65 15.97 51.37
CA THR A 523 15.72 14.95 50.30
C THR A 523 14.40 14.88 49.54
N VAL A 524 14.48 14.74 48.22
CA VAL A 524 13.36 14.40 47.33
C VAL A 524 13.53 12.94 46.91
N GLU A 525 12.43 12.19 46.88
CA GLU A 525 12.43 10.80 46.43
C GLU A 525 12.92 10.66 44.98
N GLY A 526 13.39 9.47 44.63
CA GLY A 526 13.76 9.14 43.25
C GLY A 526 12.57 9.13 42.29
N THR A 527 12.84 9.31 41.01
CA THR A 527 11.82 9.11 39.96
C THR A 527 11.74 7.62 39.64
N THR A 528 10.57 7.01 39.84
CA THR A 528 10.29 5.67 39.33
C THR A 528 9.99 5.76 37.83
N LEU A 529 10.67 4.91 37.06
CA LEU A 529 10.52 4.78 35.63
C LEU A 529 9.41 3.79 35.28
N SER A 530 8.77 3.99 34.13
CA SER A 530 7.93 2.98 33.50
C SER A 530 8.74 1.70 33.27
N PRO A 531 8.11 0.52 33.27
CA PRO A 531 8.81 -0.72 32.97
C PRO A 531 9.34 -0.74 31.53
N THR A 532 10.65 -0.89 31.37
CA THR A 532 11.24 -1.28 30.10
C THR A 532 10.92 -2.75 29.87
N GLU A 533 9.97 -3.06 28.98
CA GLU A 533 9.57 -4.43 28.67
C GLU A 533 10.19 -4.92 27.34
N ALA A 534 10.54 -6.21 27.29
CA ALA A 534 10.97 -6.91 26.09
C ALA A 534 10.30 -8.28 26.02
N THR A 535 9.64 -8.57 24.90
CA THR A 535 8.80 -9.74 24.70
C THR A 535 9.38 -10.60 23.59
N THR A 536 9.78 -11.82 23.92
CA THR A 536 10.37 -12.79 22.97
C THR A 536 9.44 -13.97 22.74
N ALA A 537 9.26 -14.38 21.49
CA ALA A 537 8.49 -15.56 21.13
C ALA A 537 9.20 -16.86 21.56
N VAL A 538 8.47 -17.76 22.21
CA VAL A 538 8.98 -19.06 22.69
C VAL A 538 7.99 -20.19 22.39
N THR A 539 8.40 -21.44 22.67
CA THR A 539 7.53 -22.62 22.61
C THR A 539 7.53 -23.34 23.95
N ILE A 540 6.33 -23.50 24.53
CA ILE A 540 6.12 -24.29 25.75
C ILE A 540 5.86 -25.73 25.34
N ASN A 541 6.79 -26.62 25.72
CA ASN A 541 6.73 -28.04 25.42
C ASN A 541 6.07 -28.80 26.57
N ALA A 542 5.49 -29.96 26.26
CA ALA A 542 5.09 -30.93 27.28
C ALA A 542 6.33 -31.56 27.96
N ALA A 543 6.08 -32.36 29.00
CA ALA A 543 7.13 -33.10 29.71
C ALA A 543 7.93 -34.03 28.78
N LEU A 544 9.14 -34.41 29.19
CA LEU A 544 10.12 -35.12 28.34
C LEU A 544 9.64 -36.45 27.73
N ASP A 545 8.59 -37.09 28.25
CA ASP A 545 8.02 -38.34 27.74
C ASP A 545 6.96 -38.16 26.63
N PHE A 546 6.62 -36.92 26.27
CA PHE A 546 5.73 -36.57 25.17
C PHE A 546 6.48 -36.24 23.87
N PRO A 547 5.81 -36.35 22.70
CA PRO A 547 6.38 -35.90 21.44
C PRO A 547 6.33 -34.37 21.35
N VAL A 548 7.36 -33.78 20.73
CA VAL A 548 7.41 -32.36 20.39
C VAL A 548 6.84 -32.17 18.98
N VAL A 549 6.00 -31.15 18.80
CA VAL A 549 5.42 -30.77 17.50
C VAL A 549 5.82 -29.35 17.14
N GLY A 550 5.83 -29.03 15.84
CA GLY A 550 5.92 -27.64 15.38
C GLY A 550 4.75 -26.81 15.93
N THR A 551 5.00 -25.53 16.22
CA THR A 551 4.01 -24.63 16.84
C THR A 551 3.45 -23.58 15.88
N ARG A 552 3.92 -23.53 14.64
CA ARG A 552 3.37 -22.70 13.55
C ARG A 552 3.29 -23.50 12.25
N VAL A 553 2.28 -23.23 11.45
CA VAL A 553 2.14 -23.69 10.05
C VAL A 553 1.92 -22.47 9.17
N ASP A 554 2.58 -22.41 8.01
CA ASP A 554 2.22 -21.46 6.96
C ASP A 554 1.79 -22.24 5.73
N PHE A 555 0.53 -22.08 5.33
CA PHE A 555 -0.06 -22.69 4.14
C PHE A 555 0.28 -21.92 2.87
N GLY A 556 0.83 -20.71 2.99
CA GLY A 556 1.23 -19.86 1.88
C GLY A 556 0.04 -19.28 1.10
N LEU A 557 0.22 -19.09 -0.20
CA LEU A 557 -0.77 -18.48 -1.09
C LEU A 557 -1.67 -19.53 -1.76
N LEU A 558 -2.99 -19.35 -1.60
CA LEU A 558 -4.05 -20.08 -2.31
C LEU A 558 -4.62 -19.16 -3.41
N GLU A 559 -4.14 -19.35 -4.65
CA GLU A 559 -4.62 -18.61 -5.84
C GLU A 559 -5.39 -19.54 -6.80
N GLU A 560 -4.70 -20.45 -7.50
CA GLU A 560 -5.33 -21.35 -8.49
C GLU A 560 -6.07 -22.55 -7.87
N GLU A 561 -5.63 -23.03 -6.70
CA GLU A 561 -6.14 -24.25 -6.05
C GLU A 561 -6.80 -23.94 -4.70
N LEU A 562 -7.98 -24.51 -4.45
CA LEU A 562 -8.75 -24.32 -3.21
C LEU A 562 -8.25 -25.16 -2.02
N SER A 563 -7.17 -25.94 -2.21
CA SER A 563 -6.59 -26.76 -1.15
C SER A 563 -5.06 -26.81 -1.25
N THR A 564 -4.38 -26.76 -0.11
CA THR A 564 -2.92 -26.81 0.01
C THR A 564 -2.53 -27.69 1.19
N THR A 565 -1.37 -28.35 1.12
CA THR A 565 -0.92 -29.33 2.13
C THR A 565 0.51 -29.03 2.58
N VAL A 566 0.71 -28.98 3.90
CA VAL A 566 1.98 -28.65 4.55
C VAL A 566 2.30 -29.69 5.63
N ASP A 567 3.57 -30.08 5.71
CA ASP A 567 4.07 -31.07 6.66
C ASP A 567 4.45 -30.41 7.99
N LEU A 568 3.67 -30.64 9.05
CA LEU A 568 4.03 -30.24 10.41
C LEU A 568 5.14 -31.16 10.94
N PRO A 569 6.30 -30.62 11.39
CA PRO A 569 7.36 -31.46 11.95
C PRO A 569 6.99 -32.01 13.34
N VAL A 570 7.35 -33.27 13.58
CA VAL A 570 7.13 -33.98 14.85
C VAL A 570 8.41 -34.71 15.26
N THR A 571 8.77 -34.70 16.54
CA THR A 571 9.89 -35.47 17.12
C THR A 571 9.41 -36.28 18.32
N GLY A 572 9.71 -37.59 18.32
CA GLY A 572 9.24 -38.53 19.34
C GLY A 572 10.12 -38.61 20.60
N PRO A 573 9.66 -39.32 21.64
CA PRO A 573 8.69 -40.43 21.57
C PRO A 573 7.22 -39.99 21.68
N GLY A 574 6.32 -40.60 20.91
CA GLY A 574 4.88 -40.43 21.15
C GLY A 574 3.96 -40.75 19.97
N CYS A 575 2.72 -40.29 20.12
CA CYS A 575 1.58 -40.45 19.21
C CYS A 575 0.94 -39.08 19.01
N VAL A 576 0.73 -38.66 17.75
CA VAL A 576 0.22 -37.32 17.39
C VAL A 576 -0.93 -37.42 16.37
N TRP A 577 -2.00 -36.66 16.58
CA TRP A 577 -3.15 -36.60 15.67
C TRP A 577 -3.88 -35.24 15.74
N VAL A 578 -4.73 -34.96 14.74
CA VAL A 578 -5.61 -33.77 14.70
C VAL A 578 -7.05 -34.22 14.46
N ASP A 579 -7.97 -33.85 15.34
CA ASP A 579 -9.41 -34.10 15.13
C ASP A 579 -9.99 -33.10 14.12
N GLU A 580 -10.97 -33.50 13.32
CA GLU A 580 -11.68 -32.61 12.39
C GLU A 580 -12.39 -31.45 13.14
N SER A 581 -12.73 -31.64 14.43
CA SER A 581 -13.30 -30.57 15.27
C SER A 581 -12.27 -29.74 16.04
N ALA A 582 -10.96 -29.86 15.75
CA ALA A 582 -9.89 -29.17 16.47
C ALA A 582 -9.47 -27.82 15.82
N LEU A 583 -10.18 -27.37 14.79
CA LEU A 583 -9.91 -26.11 14.10
C LEU A 583 -10.66 -24.93 14.76
N THR A 584 -9.92 -23.91 15.20
CA THR A 584 -10.47 -22.61 15.60
C THR A 584 -10.04 -21.55 14.59
N LEU A 585 -10.99 -20.97 13.85
CA LEU A 585 -10.72 -19.91 12.87
C LEU A 585 -10.78 -18.54 13.55
N THR A 586 -9.76 -17.71 13.34
CA THR A 586 -9.68 -16.34 13.87
C THR A 586 -9.74 -15.29 12.76
N GLY A 587 -9.45 -15.62 11.51
CA GLY A 587 -9.62 -14.73 10.36
C GLY A 587 -9.95 -15.51 9.10
N VAL A 588 -10.97 -15.09 8.34
CA VAL A 588 -11.43 -15.74 7.10
C VAL A 588 -12.06 -14.70 6.17
N PRO A 589 -11.76 -14.69 4.85
CA PRO A 589 -12.49 -13.85 3.89
C PRO A 589 -13.97 -14.26 3.76
N ALA A 590 -14.91 -13.32 3.61
CA ALA A 590 -16.34 -13.65 3.52
C ALA A 590 -16.67 -14.60 2.35
N ASP A 591 -15.99 -14.40 1.21
CA ASP A 591 -16.19 -15.17 -0.02
C ASP A 591 -15.45 -16.53 -0.04
N ALA A 592 -14.81 -16.96 1.07
CA ALA A 592 -14.07 -18.24 1.10
C ALA A 592 -14.97 -19.49 1.26
N GLY A 593 -16.21 -19.28 1.71
CA GLY A 593 -17.15 -20.34 2.07
C GLY A 593 -16.69 -21.17 3.29
N ASP A 594 -17.05 -22.46 3.33
CA ASP A 594 -16.61 -23.35 4.41
C ASP A 594 -15.08 -23.60 4.29
N VAL A 595 -14.34 -23.32 5.37
CA VAL A 595 -12.90 -23.57 5.51
C VAL A 595 -12.67 -24.68 6.52
N SER A 596 -11.75 -25.60 6.18
CA SER A 596 -11.41 -26.76 7.03
C SER A 596 -9.92 -27.10 6.95
N VAL A 597 -9.41 -27.75 8.00
CA VAL A 597 -8.07 -28.37 8.04
C VAL A 597 -8.26 -29.84 8.37
N SER A 598 -7.58 -30.71 7.63
CA SER A 598 -7.65 -32.17 7.80
C SER A 598 -6.24 -32.79 7.85
N SER A 599 -6.14 -34.02 8.38
CA SER A 599 -4.89 -34.78 8.40
C SER A 599 -5.13 -36.28 8.17
N SER A 600 -4.12 -36.98 7.65
CA SER A 600 -4.14 -38.44 7.54
C SER A 600 -4.16 -39.15 8.90
N ALA A 601 -3.63 -38.50 9.94
CA ALA A 601 -3.67 -38.98 11.32
C ALA A 601 -4.77 -38.22 12.08
N SER A 602 -6.02 -38.65 11.87
CA SER A 602 -7.22 -37.96 12.36
C SER A 602 -7.73 -38.41 13.74
N SER A 603 -7.10 -39.40 14.37
CA SER A 603 -7.57 -39.98 15.64
C SER A 603 -6.48 -40.71 16.41
N LYS A 604 -6.74 -41.02 17.68
CA LYS A 604 -5.92 -41.88 18.55
C LYS A 604 -5.65 -43.29 17.97
N ASP A 605 -6.56 -43.83 17.16
CA ASP A 605 -6.38 -45.14 16.48
C ASP A 605 -5.60 -45.02 15.15
N SER A 606 -5.46 -43.81 14.60
CA SER A 606 -4.77 -43.52 13.32
C SER A 606 -3.55 -42.60 13.49
N CYS A 607 -3.08 -42.39 14.72
CA CYS A 607 -2.08 -41.37 15.02
C CYS A 607 -0.70 -41.63 14.40
N LEU A 608 0.02 -40.55 14.11
CA LEU A 608 1.42 -40.60 13.74
C LEU A 608 2.25 -41.02 14.96
N THR A 609 2.70 -42.27 14.97
CA THR A 609 3.58 -42.79 16.03
C THR A 609 5.05 -42.52 15.67
N VAL A 610 5.77 -41.83 16.55
CA VAL A 610 7.19 -41.47 16.37
C VAL A 610 8.01 -42.05 17.53
N ALA A 611 9.15 -42.67 17.21
CA ALA A 611 10.05 -43.28 18.20
C ALA A 611 10.90 -42.24 18.94
N GLU A 612 11.45 -42.62 20.09
CA GLU A 612 12.37 -41.79 20.88
C GLU A 612 13.55 -41.25 20.05
N GLY A 613 13.69 -39.93 19.99
CA GLY A 613 14.77 -39.27 19.23
C GLY A 613 14.67 -39.40 17.70
N ALA A 614 13.55 -39.93 17.18
CA ALA A 614 13.24 -39.92 15.76
C ALA A 614 12.34 -38.73 15.41
N SER A 615 12.39 -38.29 14.15
CA SER A 615 11.48 -37.27 13.61
C SER A 615 10.58 -37.85 12.52
N GLY A 616 9.39 -37.27 12.37
CA GLY A 616 8.43 -37.54 11.31
C GLY A 616 7.69 -36.26 10.92
N THR A 617 6.78 -36.35 9.95
CA THR A 617 5.92 -35.24 9.55
C THR A 617 4.45 -35.65 9.60
N LEU A 618 3.61 -34.72 10.05
CA LEU A 618 2.17 -34.81 10.08
C LEU A 618 1.62 -33.92 8.96
N PRO A 619 1.15 -34.47 7.83
CA PRO A 619 0.59 -33.67 6.75
C PRO A 619 -0.74 -33.06 7.20
N LEU A 620 -0.85 -31.74 7.05
CA LEU A 620 -2.05 -30.95 7.29
C LEU A 620 -2.52 -30.37 5.96
N THR A 621 -3.79 -30.56 5.62
CA THR A 621 -4.39 -30.04 4.38
C THR A 621 -5.44 -29.00 4.73
N LEU A 622 -5.16 -27.72 4.43
CA LEU A 622 -6.13 -26.63 4.45
C LEU A 622 -6.99 -26.71 3.18
N THR A 623 -8.29 -26.47 3.29
CA THR A 623 -9.24 -26.46 2.16
C THR A 623 -10.30 -25.38 2.38
N ALA A 624 -10.53 -24.56 1.36
CA ALA A 624 -11.62 -23.60 1.27
C ALA A 624 -12.66 -24.06 0.23
N SER A 625 -13.83 -23.41 0.20
CA SER A 625 -14.92 -23.77 -0.72
C SER A 625 -14.98 -22.91 -1.98
N GLU A 626 -14.60 -21.63 -1.89
CA GLU A 626 -14.65 -20.65 -2.98
C GLU A 626 -13.41 -19.73 -2.96
N HIS A 627 -13.10 -19.07 -4.09
CA HIS A 627 -11.92 -18.19 -4.19
C HIS A 627 -12.24 -16.78 -3.68
N ALA A 628 -11.44 -16.29 -2.74
CA ALA A 628 -11.59 -14.99 -2.09
C ALA A 628 -10.28 -14.20 -2.04
N ASN A 629 -10.33 -12.97 -1.54
CA ASN A 629 -9.15 -12.16 -1.20
C ASN A 629 -9.10 -11.98 0.33
N GLY A 630 -7.97 -12.26 0.98
CA GLY A 630 -7.77 -11.99 2.41
C GLY A 630 -7.01 -13.09 3.15
N ALA A 631 -6.78 -12.89 4.45
CA ALA A 631 -6.07 -13.85 5.30
C ALA A 631 -7.00 -14.95 5.83
N VAL A 632 -6.53 -16.20 5.77
CA VAL A 632 -7.05 -17.32 6.56
C VAL A 632 -6.11 -17.58 7.73
N THR A 633 -6.59 -17.37 8.94
CA THR A 633 -5.81 -17.51 10.19
C THR A 633 -6.60 -18.22 11.27
N GLY A 634 -5.88 -18.89 12.17
CA GLY A 634 -6.49 -19.61 13.29
C GLY A 634 -5.50 -20.48 14.07
N THR A 635 -6.04 -21.38 14.89
CA THR A 635 -5.28 -22.45 15.57
C THR A 635 -5.85 -23.83 15.24
N ILE A 636 -4.97 -24.82 15.30
CA ILE A 636 -5.26 -26.24 15.14
C ILE A 636 -4.84 -26.92 16.44
N GLY A 637 -5.79 -27.51 17.16
CA GLY A 637 -5.54 -28.32 18.35
C GLY A 637 -4.88 -29.64 17.99
N VAL A 638 -3.55 -29.71 18.03
CA VAL A 638 -2.77 -30.92 17.78
C VAL A 638 -2.70 -31.74 19.05
N TYR A 639 -3.31 -32.93 19.05
CA TYR A 639 -3.27 -33.85 20.17
C TYR A 639 -1.93 -34.58 20.22
N ILE A 640 -1.28 -34.55 21.38
CA ILE A 640 -0.04 -35.28 21.66
C ILE A 640 -0.24 -36.25 22.82
N ALA A 641 0.41 -37.41 22.76
CA ALA A 641 0.38 -38.38 23.85
C ALA A 641 1.70 -39.18 23.95
N PRO A 642 2.15 -39.56 25.17
CA PRO A 642 3.36 -40.33 25.38
C PRO A 642 3.17 -41.78 24.90
N ALA A 643 4.27 -42.41 24.46
CA ALA A 643 4.21 -43.68 23.73
C ALA A 643 3.68 -44.90 24.53
N GLU A 644 3.67 -44.82 25.88
CA GLU A 644 3.18 -45.90 26.74
C GLU A 644 1.85 -45.58 27.47
N ASP A 645 1.34 -44.34 27.41
CA ASP A 645 0.13 -43.92 28.14
C ASP A 645 -0.70 -42.89 27.35
N TYR A 646 -1.47 -43.40 26.38
CA TYR A 646 -2.32 -42.56 25.54
C TYR A 646 -3.50 -41.89 26.26
N ASP A 647 -3.72 -42.15 27.55
CA ASP A 647 -4.80 -41.52 28.32
C ASP A 647 -4.34 -40.22 29.01
N ARG A 648 -3.02 -39.96 29.02
CA ARG A 648 -2.39 -38.66 29.38
C ARG A 648 -2.33 -37.66 28.21
N ALA A 649 -3.22 -37.77 27.23
CA ALA A 649 -3.19 -36.91 26.04
C ALA A 649 -3.36 -35.42 26.40
N GLN A 650 -2.56 -34.56 25.78
CA GLN A 650 -2.62 -33.11 25.88
C GLN A 650 -2.87 -32.49 24.49
N VAL A 651 -3.33 -31.24 24.45
CA VAL A 651 -3.51 -30.48 23.20
C VAL A 651 -2.43 -29.40 23.12
N VAL A 652 -1.83 -29.25 21.95
CA VAL A 652 -0.93 -28.15 21.58
C VAL A 652 -1.66 -27.27 20.58
N GLU A 653 -1.83 -25.99 20.89
CA GLU A 653 -2.40 -25.04 19.94
C GLU A 653 -1.31 -24.65 18.93
N VAL A 654 -1.48 -25.10 17.69
CA VAL A 654 -0.59 -24.77 16.57
C VAL A 654 -1.25 -23.69 15.73
N SER A 655 -0.72 -22.47 15.76
CA SER A 655 -1.28 -21.37 14.96
C SER A 655 -0.90 -21.51 13.49
N PHE A 656 -1.77 -21.03 12.61
CA PHE A 656 -1.54 -21.10 11.18
C PHE A 656 -1.90 -19.81 10.43
N THR A 657 -1.20 -19.61 9.31
CA THR A 657 -1.44 -18.55 8.33
C THR A 657 -1.67 -19.14 6.94
N GLY A 658 -2.37 -18.39 6.10
CA GLY A 658 -2.45 -18.59 4.65
C GLY A 658 -3.14 -17.38 4.02
N GLU A 659 -2.74 -16.99 2.82
CA GLU A 659 -3.36 -15.90 2.08
C GLU A 659 -4.21 -16.48 0.94
N MET A 660 -5.39 -15.90 0.71
CA MET A 660 -6.20 -16.20 -0.48
C MET A 660 -6.13 -15.01 -1.45
N LEU A 661 -5.94 -15.31 -2.73
CA LEU A 661 -6.16 -14.36 -3.82
C LEU A 661 -7.13 -14.96 -4.83
N ARG A 662 -8.12 -14.17 -5.26
CA ARG A 662 -9.05 -14.57 -6.31
C ARG A 662 -8.31 -14.54 -7.65
N PRO A 663 -8.18 -15.67 -8.36
CA PRO A 663 -7.44 -15.72 -9.61
C PRO A 663 -8.09 -14.80 -10.65
N LEU A 664 -7.26 -14.08 -11.41
CA LEU A 664 -7.71 -13.10 -12.40
C LEU A 664 -8.68 -13.74 -13.41
N ASP A 665 -9.83 -13.12 -13.67
CA ASP A 665 -10.73 -13.56 -14.74
C ASP A 665 -10.10 -13.30 -16.13
N VAL A 666 -9.33 -14.31 -16.56
CA VAL A 666 -8.72 -14.44 -17.88
C VAL A 666 -9.74 -14.24 -18.99
N GLY A 667 -10.99 -14.67 -18.80
CA GLY A 667 -12.08 -14.51 -19.78
C GLY A 667 -12.43 -13.06 -20.03
N THR A 668 -12.72 -12.29 -18.97
CA THR A 668 -13.01 -10.85 -19.07
C THR A 668 -11.79 -10.06 -19.51
N ALA A 669 -10.62 -10.32 -18.93
CA ALA A 669 -9.37 -9.61 -19.25
C ALA A 669 -9.00 -9.70 -20.74
N TRP A 670 -9.01 -10.91 -21.33
CA TRP A 670 -8.74 -11.08 -22.77
C TRP A 670 -9.84 -10.50 -23.66
N THR A 671 -11.10 -10.53 -23.21
CA THR A 671 -12.22 -9.94 -23.96
C THR A 671 -12.10 -8.41 -24.04
N VAL A 672 -11.78 -7.75 -22.92
CA VAL A 672 -11.52 -6.31 -22.87
C VAL A 672 -10.29 -5.95 -23.71
N PHE A 673 -9.17 -6.68 -23.55
CA PHE A 673 -7.96 -6.47 -24.36
C PHE A 673 -8.23 -6.60 -25.88
N ALA A 674 -8.98 -7.63 -26.29
CA ALA A 674 -9.35 -7.83 -27.69
C ALA A 674 -10.23 -6.69 -28.22
N LEU A 675 -11.21 -6.20 -27.45
CA LEU A 675 -12.05 -5.06 -27.81
C LEU A 675 -11.24 -3.76 -27.95
N VAL A 676 -10.34 -3.48 -27.02
CA VAL A 676 -9.45 -2.30 -27.05
C VAL A 676 -8.49 -2.37 -28.25
N LEU A 677 -7.90 -3.54 -28.52
CA LEU A 677 -7.04 -3.76 -29.69
C LEU A 677 -7.79 -3.56 -31.02
N ILE A 678 -9.02 -4.10 -31.13
CA ILE A 678 -9.88 -3.90 -32.30
C ILE A 678 -10.24 -2.42 -32.47
N ALA A 679 -10.59 -1.71 -31.39
CA ALA A 679 -10.89 -0.28 -31.43
C ALA A 679 -9.68 0.56 -31.87
N GLY A 680 -8.50 0.27 -31.33
CA GLY A 680 -7.24 0.93 -31.68
C GLY A 680 -6.85 0.81 -33.16
N ILE A 681 -7.24 -0.27 -33.83
CA ILE A 681 -7.06 -0.45 -35.28
C ILE A 681 -8.23 0.16 -36.07
N ALA A 682 -9.46 -0.02 -35.61
CA ALA A 682 -10.67 0.41 -36.31
C ALA A 682 -10.82 1.93 -36.38
N ILE A 683 -10.47 2.67 -35.32
CA ILE A 683 -10.62 4.12 -35.24
C ILE A 683 -9.74 4.85 -36.28
N PRO A 684 -8.42 4.60 -36.39
CA PRO A 684 -7.58 5.20 -37.44
C PRO A 684 -8.05 4.85 -38.86
N VAL A 685 -8.44 3.60 -39.11
CA VAL A 685 -8.93 3.16 -40.42
C VAL A 685 -10.25 3.85 -40.78
N GLY A 686 -11.18 3.97 -39.83
CA GLY A 686 -12.43 4.72 -39.98
C GLY A 686 -12.20 6.20 -40.28
N LEU A 687 -11.24 6.83 -39.58
CA LEU A 687 -10.85 8.23 -39.80
C LEU A 687 -10.28 8.46 -41.21
N LEU A 688 -9.46 7.53 -41.73
CA LEU A 688 -8.96 7.57 -43.10
C LEU A 688 -10.11 7.49 -44.13
N TYR A 689 -11.07 6.58 -43.94
CA TYR A 689 -12.25 6.49 -44.82
C TYR A 689 -13.12 7.75 -44.75
N LEU A 690 -13.32 8.33 -43.57
CA LEU A 690 -14.06 9.59 -43.39
C LEU A 690 -13.37 10.74 -44.12
N MET A 691 -12.06 10.91 -43.93
CA MET A 691 -11.25 11.92 -44.64
C MET A 691 -11.30 11.73 -46.16
N LYS A 692 -11.26 10.49 -46.65
CA LYS A 692 -11.43 10.19 -48.07
C LYS A 692 -12.83 10.52 -48.60
N LEU A 693 -13.89 10.28 -47.81
CA LEU A 693 -15.25 10.66 -48.17
C LEU A 693 -15.38 12.18 -48.29
N LEU A 694 -14.77 12.94 -47.37
CA LEU A 694 -14.76 14.41 -47.37
C LEU A 694 -13.92 15.01 -48.52
N THR A 695 -12.80 14.38 -48.88
CA THR A 695 -11.86 14.87 -49.91
C THR A 695 -12.18 14.41 -51.34
N ALA A 696 -13.02 13.38 -51.53
CA ALA A 696 -13.49 12.94 -52.86
C ALA A 696 -14.43 13.99 -53.52
N ARG A 697 -13.84 15.06 -54.05
CA ARG A 697 -14.48 16.25 -54.64
C ARG A 697 -13.56 16.85 -55.73
N MET A 698 -14.15 17.37 -56.81
CA MET A 698 -13.42 17.99 -57.92
C MET A 698 -13.07 19.47 -57.62
N PRO A 699 -11.88 19.97 -58.03
CA PRO A 699 -11.53 21.39 -57.93
C PRO A 699 -12.42 22.30 -58.78
N GLY A 700 -12.87 23.41 -58.20
CA GLY A 700 -13.70 24.39 -58.91
C GLY A 700 -12.96 25.11 -60.05
N GLY A 701 -13.72 25.82 -60.88
CA GLY A 701 -13.21 26.65 -61.99
C GLY A 701 -13.62 26.15 -63.39
N THR A 702 -13.16 26.87 -64.41
CA THR A 702 -13.57 26.66 -65.81
C THR A 702 -12.91 25.44 -66.43
N LEU A 703 -13.71 24.62 -67.09
CA LEU A 703 -13.32 23.49 -67.94
C LEU A 703 -13.65 23.85 -69.40
N LEU A 704 -12.73 23.56 -70.31
CA LEU A 704 -13.01 23.50 -71.74
C LEU A 704 -13.07 22.03 -72.13
N TRP A 705 -14.06 21.64 -72.93
CA TRP A 705 -14.19 20.26 -73.40
C TRP A 705 -14.52 20.22 -74.89
N ALA A 706 -14.06 19.17 -75.56
CA ALA A 706 -14.43 18.86 -76.94
C ALA A 706 -14.46 17.34 -77.15
N THR A 707 -15.13 16.91 -78.21
CA THR A 707 -15.18 15.50 -78.62
C THR A 707 -14.93 15.35 -80.10
N THR A 708 -14.05 14.42 -80.46
CA THR A 708 -13.75 14.03 -81.85
C THR A 708 -13.68 12.51 -81.97
N VAL A 709 -13.91 11.97 -83.16
CA VAL A 709 -13.76 10.53 -83.43
C VAL A 709 -12.42 10.32 -84.12
N VAL A 710 -11.58 9.47 -83.55
CA VAL A 710 -10.22 9.22 -84.02
C VAL A 710 -10.11 7.78 -84.51
N GLU A 711 -9.54 7.59 -85.69
CA GLU A 711 -9.06 6.28 -86.16
C GLU A 711 -7.58 6.11 -85.78
N VAL A 712 -7.24 4.95 -85.23
CA VAL A 712 -5.89 4.66 -84.71
C VAL A 712 -5.05 3.90 -85.75
N PRO A 713 -3.89 4.44 -86.20
CA PRO A 713 -3.01 3.78 -87.16
C PRO A 713 -2.47 2.43 -86.70
N THR A 714 -2.27 1.50 -87.64
CA THR A 714 -1.78 0.14 -87.37
C THR A 714 -0.26 -0.04 -87.45
N ASP A 715 0.45 0.95 -87.96
CA ASP A 715 1.91 0.94 -88.15
C ASP A 715 2.69 1.48 -86.93
N GLY A 716 1.97 1.92 -85.89
CA GLY A 716 2.55 2.56 -84.71
C GLY A 716 2.77 4.07 -84.84
N SER A 717 2.32 4.69 -85.93
CA SER A 717 2.33 6.15 -86.07
C SER A 717 1.30 6.84 -85.15
N HIS A 718 1.59 8.09 -84.77
CA HIS A 718 0.72 8.88 -83.92
C HIS A 718 -0.50 9.41 -84.70
N PRO A 719 -1.74 9.22 -84.22
CA PRO A 719 -2.91 9.81 -84.85
C PRO A 719 -2.89 11.34 -84.75
N THR A 720 -3.11 12.03 -85.88
CA THR A 720 -3.25 13.49 -85.90
C THR A 720 -4.56 13.90 -85.24
N ILE A 721 -4.48 14.51 -84.05
CA ILE A 721 -5.63 14.97 -83.27
C ILE A 721 -5.61 16.50 -83.23
N ASP A 722 -6.23 17.12 -84.23
CA ASP A 722 -6.52 18.56 -84.24
C ASP A 722 -8.04 18.75 -84.08
N VAL A 723 -8.43 19.57 -83.11
CA VAL A 723 -9.82 19.97 -82.86
C VAL A 723 -9.83 21.49 -82.75
N PRO A 724 -10.33 22.21 -83.76
CA PRO A 724 -10.19 23.67 -83.84
C PRO A 724 -10.94 24.37 -82.71
N SER A 725 -10.42 25.50 -82.24
CA SER A 725 -10.88 26.19 -81.02
C SER A 725 -12.38 26.59 -81.02
N ASN A 726 -13.04 26.62 -82.18
CA ASN A 726 -14.48 26.86 -82.30
C ASN A 726 -15.37 25.63 -82.02
N GLN A 727 -14.79 24.44 -81.84
CA GLN A 727 -15.48 23.20 -81.45
C GLN A 727 -15.34 22.89 -79.95
N TRP A 728 -14.65 23.74 -79.19
CA TRP A 728 -14.49 23.60 -77.73
C TRP A 728 -15.60 24.33 -76.97
N GLU A 729 -16.35 23.58 -76.16
CA GLU A 729 -17.39 24.10 -75.29
C GLU A 729 -16.85 24.44 -73.90
N MET A 730 -17.37 25.51 -73.30
CA MET A 730 -17.00 25.95 -71.95
C MET A 730 -18.01 25.50 -70.90
N LYS A 731 -17.53 24.91 -69.80
CA LYS A 731 -18.34 24.57 -68.62
C LYS A 731 -17.68 25.01 -67.32
N SER A 732 -18.44 25.66 -66.45
CA SER A 732 -17.97 25.95 -65.09
C SER A 732 -18.17 24.74 -64.17
N VAL A 733 -17.14 24.37 -63.42
CA VAL A 733 -17.20 23.33 -62.38
C VAL A 733 -17.30 24.02 -61.02
N PRO A 734 -18.37 23.81 -60.22
CA PRO A 734 -18.48 24.43 -58.91
C PRO A 734 -17.48 23.82 -57.91
N LYS A 735 -16.99 24.63 -56.96
CA LYS A 735 -16.05 24.19 -55.92
C LYS A 735 -16.70 23.09 -55.08
N GLY A 736 -16.11 21.90 -55.07
CA GLY A 736 -16.61 20.76 -54.31
C GLY A 736 -17.53 19.79 -55.08
N ALA A 737 -17.68 19.97 -56.40
CA ALA A 737 -18.48 19.09 -57.24
C ALA A 737 -18.08 17.60 -57.07
N ARG A 738 -19.06 16.71 -56.91
CA ARG A 738 -18.85 15.25 -56.94
C ARG A 738 -19.25 14.58 -58.25
N GLU A 739 -19.89 15.32 -59.14
CA GLU A 739 -20.35 14.86 -60.44
C GLU A 739 -20.17 15.97 -61.48
N LEU A 740 -19.79 15.60 -62.69
CA LEU A 740 -19.55 16.47 -63.83
C LEU A 740 -20.20 15.83 -65.07
N VAL A 741 -20.97 16.61 -65.83
CA VAL A 741 -21.57 16.17 -67.09
C VAL A 741 -21.07 17.06 -68.22
N VAL A 742 -20.58 16.49 -69.31
CA VAL A 742 -20.16 17.20 -70.53
C VAL A 742 -20.74 16.47 -71.74
N GLY A 743 -21.55 17.14 -72.56
CA GLY A 743 -22.40 16.46 -73.55
C GLY A 743 -23.20 15.29 -72.93
N PRO A 744 -23.20 14.09 -73.53
CA PRO A 744 -23.82 12.89 -72.97
C PRO A 744 -22.96 12.19 -71.88
N TYR A 745 -21.73 12.65 -71.65
CA TYR A 745 -20.76 11.99 -70.78
C TYR A 745 -20.91 12.41 -69.32
N ARG A 746 -20.93 11.42 -68.41
CA ARG A 746 -21.10 11.65 -66.96
C ARG A 746 -19.90 11.11 -66.19
N PHE A 747 -19.21 12.00 -65.49
CA PHE A 747 -18.04 11.72 -64.65
C PHE A 747 -18.42 11.86 -63.17
N LYS A 748 -18.02 10.90 -62.33
CA LYS A 748 -18.33 10.91 -60.88
C LYS A 748 -17.09 10.68 -60.03
N ALA A 749 -16.91 11.47 -58.98
CA ALA A 749 -15.87 11.29 -57.98
C ALA A 749 -16.20 10.11 -57.05
N VAL A 750 -15.19 9.29 -56.76
CA VAL A 750 -15.30 8.04 -56.00
C VAL A 750 -14.10 7.93 -55.05
N ALA A 751 -14.35 7.62 -53.77
CA ALA A 751 -13.28 7.48 -52.77
C ALA A 751 -12.39 6.24 -52.99
N GLY A 752 -12.96 5.14 -53.51
CA GLY A 752 -12.26 3.86 -53.68
C GLY A 752 -12.21 3.04 -52.38
N ALA A 753 -11.96 1.72 -52.52
CA ALA A 753 -12.14 0.74 -51.44
C ALA A 753 -10.88 0.39 -50.63
N SER A 754 -9.71 0.95 -50.95
CA SER A 754 -8.53 0.90 -50.08
C SER A 754 -8.50 2.15 -49.19
N PRO A 755 -8.04 2.09 -47.92
CA PRO A 755 -7.94 3.27 -47.07
C PRO A 755 -6.83 4.24 -47.50
N THR A 756 -5.76 3.76 -48.13
CA THR A 756 -4.55 4.54 -48.45
C THR A 756 -4.52 5.10 -49.87
N ALA A 757 -5.28 4.54 -50.82
CA ALA A 757 -5.29 5.01 -52.21
C ALA A 757 -6.00 6.37 -52.38
N SER A 758 -5.50 7.23 -53.26
CA SER A 758 -6.14 8.52 -53.58
C SER A 758 -7.55 8.36 -54.20
N PRO A 759 -8.54 9.22 -53.86
CA PRO A 759 -9.81 9.28 -54.58
C PRO A 759 -9.63 9.63 -56.06
N TYR A 760 -10.54 9.16 -56.90
CA TYR A 760 -10.48 9.30 -58.36
C TYR A 760 -11.84 9.68 -58.95
N VAL A 761 -11.86 10.06 -60.22
CA VAL A 761 -13.06 10.31 -61.02
C VAL A 761 -13.21 9.19 -62.05
N ARG A 762 -14.42 8.66 -62.22
CA ARG A 762 -14.73 7.58 -63.16
C ARG A 762 -15.78 8.03 -64.18
N LEU A 763 -15.64 7.62 -65.44
CA LEU A 763 -16.72 7.73 -66.43
C LEU A 763 -17.84 6.73 -66.11
N VAL A 764 -19.07 7.21 -66.04
CA VAL A 764 -20.28 6.46 -65.66
C VAL A 764 -21.29 6.36 -66.81
N SER A 765 -21.30 7.32 -67.75
CA SER A 765 -22.13 7.31 -68.96
C SER A 765 -21.29 7.80 -70.14
N PRO A 766 -21.38 7.20 -71.34
CA PRO A 766 -22.21 6.04 -71.69
C PRO A 766 -21.65 4.72 -71.10
N GLU A 767 -22.40 3.63 -71.22
CA GLU A 767 -22.02 2.33 -70.65
C GLU A 767 -20.93 1.56 -71.44
N ALA A 768 -20.15 2.23 -72.31
CA ALA A 768 -19.09 1.63 -73.12
C ALA A 768 -17.71 1.48 -72.40
N PRO A 769 -16.84 0.55 -72.85
CA PRO A 769 -15.44 0.47 -72.41
C PRO A 769 -14.69 1.78 -72.67
N SER A 770 -13.80 2.17 -71.76
CA SER A 770 -13.10 3.45 -71.86
C SER A 770 -11.75 3.45 -71.14
N ILE A 771 -10.83 4.29 -71.61
CA ILE A 771 -9.48 4.50 -71.05
C ILE A 771 -9.11 5.98 -71.02
N SER A 772 -8.22 6.39 -70.13
CA SER A 772 -7.71 7.76 -70.04
C SER A 772 -6.22 7.88 -70.37
N GLY A 773 -5.76 9.12 -70.57
CA GLY A 773 -4.32 9.44 -70.58
C GLY A 773 -3.63 9.32 -69.21
N SER A 774 -4.40 9.17 -68.13
CA SER A 774 -3.87 9.13 -66.76
C SER A 774 -3.00 7.89 -66.51
N PRO A 775 -2.02 7.94 -65.58
CA PRO A 775 -1.26 6.75 -65.17
C PRO A 775 -2.16 5.60 -64.68
N THR A 776 -3.24 5.92 -63.96
CA THR A 776 -4.30 5.00 -63.58
C THR A 776 -5.32 4.87 -64.72
N SER A 777 -5.13 3.90 -65.61
CA SER A 777 -5.86 3.84 -66.87
C SER A 777 -7.33 3.40 -66.75
N THR A 778 -7.63 2.28 -66.09
CA THR A 778 -9.01 1.75 -65.94
C THR A 778 -9.30 1.03 -64.62
N VAL A 779 -10.58 0.96 -64.22
CA VAL A 779 -11.13 -0.02 -63.26
C VAL A 779 -12.47 -0.54 -63.78
N LYS A 780 -12.66 -1.87 -63.78
CA LYS A 780 -13.84 -2.55 -64.36
C LYS A 780 -14.18 -2.06 -65.78
N GLY A 781 -13.16 -1.91 -66.62
CA GLY A 781 -13.30 -1.44 -68.02
C GLY A 781 -13.66 0.04 -68.20
N ARG A 782 -13.61 0.85 -67.12
CA ARG A 782 -13.95 2.29 -67.15
C ARG A 782 -12.73 3.15 -66.93
N ALA A 783 -12.61 4.21 -67.74
CA ALA A 783 -11.57 5.22 -67.60
C ALA A 783 -11.56 5.82 -66.19
N LEU A 784 -10.37 5.90 -65.58
CA LEU A 784 -10.14 6.66 -64.36
C LEU A 784 -9.38 7.96 -64.65
N LEU A 785 -9.73 9.01 -63.91
CA LEU A 785 -9.11 10.32 -63.95
C LEU A 785 -8.75 10.75 -62.51
N PRO A 786 -7.76 11.64 -62.32
CA PRO A 786 -7.56 12.31 -61.04
C PRO A 786 -8.76 13.22 -60.71
N LEU A 787 -8.90 13.64 -59.45
CA LEU A 787 -9.92 14.62 -59.05
C LEU A 787 -9.84 15.94 -59.85
N ALA A 788 -8.64 16.33 -60.26
CA ALA A 788 -8.39 17.42 -61.20
C ALA A 788 -8.51 16.93 -62.66
N VAL A 789 -9.74 16.80 -63.15
CA VAL A 789 -10.04 16.27 -64.50
C VAL A 789 -9.56 17.12 -65.69
N ARG A 790 -9.03 18.34 -65.44
CA ARG A 790 -8.46 19.22 -66.48
C ARG A 790 -7.06 18.73 -66.87
N GLY A 791 -6.61 19.06 -68.08
CA GLY A 791 -5.31 18.62 -68.58
C GLY A 791 -5.25 17.12 -68.89
N ASN A 792 -6.40 16.49 -69.16
CA ASN A 792 -6.53 15.05 -69.38
C ASN A 792 -7.44 14.76 -70.59
N TRP A 793 -7.45 13.52 -71.05
CA TRP A 793 -8.36 13.02 -72.09
C TRP A 793 -8.89 11.63 -71.73
N VAL A 794 -10.04 11.27 -72.32
CA VAL A 794 -10.68 9.96 -72.17
C VAL A 794 -11.17 9.46 -73.53
N ALA A 795 -10.77 8.25 -73.89
CA ALA A 795 -11.16 7.58 -75.11
C ALA A 795 -12.23 6.52 -74.81
N VAL A 796 -13.34 6.54 -75.55
CA VAL A 796 -14.53 5.69 -75.34
C VAL A 796 -14.75 4.82 -76.58
N LEU A 797 -14.80 3.51 -76.38
CA LEU A 797 -14.97 2.51 -77.44
C LEU A 797 -16.47 2.26 -77.65
N ASP A 798 -17.16 3.23 -78.25
CA ASP A 798 -18.61 3.22 -78.48
C ASP A 798 -19.03 3.05 -79.96
N GLN A 799 -18.09 3.05 -80.90
CA GLN A 799 -18.37 2.85 -82.32
C GLN A 799 -18.45 1.36 -82.68
N PRO A 800 -19.54 0.87 -83.29
CA PRO A 800 -19.77 -0.57 -83.49
C PRO A 800 -19.00 -1.16 -84.69
N ASP A 801 -18.67 -0.35 -85.70
CA ASP A 801 -18.20 -0.85 -86.99
C ASP A 801 -16.70 -1.21 -87.03
N SER A 802 -15.91 -0.77 -86.04
CA SER A 802 -14.50 -1.16 -85.90
C SER A 802 -13.96 -0.85 -84.51
N PRO A 803 -13.22 -1.77 -83.84
CA PRO A 803 -12.57 -1.53 -82.55
C PRO A 803 -11.40 -0.52 -82.61
N ARG A 804 -11.20 0.15 -83.75
CA ARG A 804 -10.18 1.19 -83.98
C ARG A 804 -10.75 2.60 -84.14
N HIS A 805 -12.09 2.73 -84.23
CA HIS A 805 -12.78 4.01 -84.20
C HIS A 805 -13.17 4.31 -82.75
N VAL A 806 -12.64 5.39 -82.19
CA VAL A 806 -12.77 5.68 -80.75
C VAL A 806 -13.16 7.13 -80.53
N THR A 807 -14.18 7.37 -79.72
CA THR A 807 -14.65 8.73 -79.41
C THR A 807 -13.78 9.31 -78.30
N LEU A 808 -13.02 10.35 -78.64
CA LEU A 808 -12.05 10.99 -77.77
C LEU A 808 -12.62 12.26 -77.15
N ILE A 809 -12.77 12.25 -75.83
CA ILE A 809 -13.16 13.38 -74.98
C ILE A 809 -11.89 14.09 -74.51
N LEU A 810 -11.71 15.34 -74.90
CA LEU A 810 -10.58 16.19 -74.47
C LEU A 810 -11.05 17.13 -73.34
N LEU A 811 -10.26 17.28 -72.27
CA LEU A 811 -10.61 18.06 -71.08
C LEU A 811 -9.47 19.04 -70.71
N ALA A 812 -9.59 20.31 -71.12
CA ALA A 812 -8.59 21.36 -70.94
C ALA A 812 -9.01 22.42 -69.89
N SER A 813 -8.08 23.25 -69.42
CA SER A 813 -8.39 24.34 -68.49
C SER A 813 -8.94 25.56 -69.23
N GLY A 814 -10.03 26.16 -68.73
CA GLY A 814 -10.42 27.50 -69.16
C GLY A 814 -9.67 28.57 -68.36
N GLY A 815 -8.93 29.45 -69.04
CA GLY A 815 -8.14 30.52 -68.41
C GLY A 815 -7.23 31.23 -69.41
N SER A 816 -6.29 32.04 -68.91
CA SER A 816 -5.33 32.80 -69.74
C SER A 816 -4.26 31.97 -70.47
N ARG A 817 -4.26 30.64 -70.27
CA ARG A 817 -3.45 29.65 -71.00
C ARG A 817 -4.32 28.55 -71.63
N ALA A 818 -5.56 28.89 -72.01
CA ALA A 818 -6.50 27.93 -72.58
C ALA A 818 -5.92 27.23 -73.83
N ASP A 819 -5.31 27.99 -74.74
CA ASP A 819 -4.76 27.45 -75.98
C ASP A 819 -3.52 26.57 -75.73
N ASP A 820 -2.62 26.96 -74.81
CA ASP A 820 -1.49 26.13 -74.36
C ASP A 820 -1.97 24.79 -73.75
N ASP A 821 -3.05 24.82 -72.98
CA ASP A 821 -3.66 23.65 -72.35
C ASP A 821 -4.39 22.77 -73.36
N ILE A 822 -5.08 23.35 -74.34
CA ILE A 822 -5.73 22.63 -75.46
C ILE A 822 -4.68 21.89 -76.28
N ALA A 823 -3.64 22.59 -76.75
CA ALA A 823 -2.58 22.00 -77.57
C ALA A 823 -1.85 20.87 -76.81
N ARG A 824 -1.56 21.06 -75.52
CA ARG A 824 -0.94 20.03 -74.68
C ARG A 824 -1.83 18.79 -74.50
N VAL A 825 -3.14 18.94 -74.35
CA VAL A 825 -4.07 17.81 -74.19
C VAL A 825 -4.29 17.06 -75.51
N GLN A 826 -4.32 17.78 -76.65
CA GLN A 826 -4.33 17.18 -77.99
C GLN A 826 -3.04 16.40 -78.27
N GLN A 827 -1.88 16.97 -77.95
CA GLN A 827 -0.59 16.32 -78.14
C GLN A 827 -0.43 15.09 -77.23
N ASP A 828 -0.74 15.18 -75.93
CA ASP A 828 -0.67 14.04 -75.01
C ASP A 828 -1.59 12.89 -75.46
N ALA A 829 -2.74 13.21 -76.07
CA ALA A 829 -3.59 12.21 -76.70
C ALA A 829 -2.93 11.59 -77.95
N ALA A 830 -2.37 12.38 -78.87
CA ALA A 830 -1.68 11.87 -80.06
C ALA A 830 -0.49 10.96 -79.69
N ASP A 831 0.28 11.36 -78.68
CA ASP A 831 1.46 10.65 -78.20
C ASP A 831 1.10 9.30 -77.53
N ARG A 832 -0.10 9.15 -76.94
CA ARG A 832 -0.42 8.04 -76.01
C ARG A 832 -1.69 7.25 -76.32
N LEU A 833 -2.59 7.72 -77.20
CA LEU A 833 -3.88 7.07 -77.47
C LEU A 833 -3.70 5.62 -77.96
N ALA A 834 -2.81 5.40 -78.93
CA ALA A 834 -2.57 4.09 -79.53
C ALA A 834 -2.01 3.07 -78.51
N SER A 835 -0.99 3.45 -77.75
CA SER A 835 -0.34 2.58 -76.75
C SER A 835 -1.23 2.30 -75.54
N ARG A 836 -2.15 3.22 -75.20
CA ARG A 836 -3.18 2.97 -74.18
C ARG A 836 -4.27 2.03 -74.69
N LEU A 837 -4.82 2.22 -75.89
CA LEU A 837 -5.90 1.38 -76.42
C LEU A 837 -5.49 -0.09 -76.62
N ALA A 838 -4.21 -0.36 -76.90
CA ALA A 838 -3.65 -1.71 -76.92
C ALA A 838 -3.82 -2.50 -75.60
N LEU A 839 -4.05 -1.81 -74.46
CA LEU A 839 -4.31 -2.42 -73.15
C LEU A 839 -5.79 -2.80 -72.92
N VAL A 840 -6.69 -2.48 -73.87
CA VAL A 840 -8.15 -2.63 -73.73
C VAL A 840 -8.79 -3.36 -74.92
N ALA A 841 -8.18 -3.33 -76.10
CA ALA A 841 -8.69 -4.02 -77.28
C ALA A 841 -8.65 -5.56 -77.11
N PRO A 842 -9.74 -6.29 -77.41
CA PRO A 842 -9.77 -7.75 -77.29
C PRO A 842 -8.93 -8.42 -78.39
N THR A 843 -8.00 -9.28 -78.00
CA THR A 843 -7.10 -10.05 -78.89
C THR A 843 -7.82 -11.22 -79.56
N GLY A 844 -8.65 -10.92 -80.56
CA GLY A 844 -9.40 -11.90 -81.33
C GLY A 844 -8.56 -12.72 -82.31
N THR A 845 -7.96 -13.82 -81.86
CA THR A 845 -7.82 -15.12 -82.58
C THR A 845 -7.23 -16.15 -81.62
N SER A 846 -7.83 -17.34 -81.51
CA SER A 846 -7.46 -18.35 -80.51
C SER A 846 -6.57 -19.48 -81.05
N ALA A 847 -5.54 -19.83 -80.27
CA ALA A 847 -4.80 -21.10 -80.32
C ALA A 847 -4.44 -21.53 -78.87
N PRO A 848 -4.28 -22.83 -78.56
CA PRO A 848 -4.49 -23.32 -77.18
C PRO A 848 -3.22 -23.58 -76.35
N ALA A 849 -3.45 -23.89 -75.07
CA ALA A 849 -2.52 -24.24 -73.99
C ALA A 849 -1.70 -23.05 -73.40
N ALA A 850 -1.35 -23.02 -72.11
CA ALA A 850 -1.51 -24.05 -71.07
C ALA A 850 -2.09 -23.49 -69.74
N GLU A 851 -2.34 -24.42 -68.82
CA GLU A 851 -2.94 -24.24 -67.49
C GLU A 851 -2.04 -23.47 -66.50
N ALA A 852 -2.63 -22.56 -65.71
CA ALA A 852 -2.00 -21.93 -64.54
C ALA A 852 -3.08 -21.58 -63.50
N ALA A 853 -3.01 -22.20 -62.32
CA ALA A 853 -3.94 -22.01 -61.20
C ALA A 853 -3.57 -20.77 -60.35
N PRO A 854 -4.50 -20.21 -59.55
CA PRO A 854 -4.29 -18.92 -58.88
C PRO A 854 -3.57 -19.02 -57.53
N PRO A 855 -2.88 -17.95 -57.08
CA PRO A 855 -2.57 -17.77 -55.67
C PRO A 855 -3.87 -17.50 -54.89
N ALA A 856 -4.15 -18.32 -53.88
CA ALA A 856 -5.33 -18.15 -53.03
C ALA A 856 -5.16 -16.98 -52.03
N ALA A 857 -6.28 -16.46 -51.53
CA ALA A 857 -6.26 -15.50 -50.42
C ALA A 857 -5.96 -16.24 -49.10
N ALA A 858 -5.04 -15.71 -48.31
CA ALA A 858 -4.77 -16.20 -46.96
C ALA A 858 -5.91 -15.78 -46.01
N GLY A 859 -6.71 -16.75 -45.57
CA GLY A 859 -7.59 -16.63 -44.41
C GLY A 859 -6.91 -17.22 -43.16
N PHE A 860 -7.35 -16.79 -41.98
CA PHE A 860 -6.89 -17.34 -40.69
C PHE A 860 -7.49 -18.74 -40.47
N GLY A 861 -6.73 -19.67 -39.85
CA GLY A 861 -7.20 -21.04 -39.61
C GLY A 861 -6.16 -21.96 -38.93
N THR A 862 -6.02 -21.81 -37.61
CA THR A 862 -5.66 -22.80 -36.56
C THR A 862 -5.07 -24.18 -36.89
N ALA A 863 -4.06 -24.54 -36.08
CA ALA A 863 -3.80 -25.84 -35.42
C ALA A 863 -2.86 -26.91 -36.04
N ASP A 864 -1.88 -27.27 -35.18
CA ASP A 864 -1.27 -28.58 -34.89
C ASP A 864 -0.27 -29.32 -35.80
N SER A 865 0.51 -30.13 -35.07
CA SER A 865 1.66 -30.99 -35.36
C SER A 865 1.45 -32.02 -36.52
N ASP A 866 2.50 -32.66 -37.09
CA ASP A 866 3.67 -33.23 -36.40
C ASP A 866 4.88 -33.59 -37.31
N ALA A 867 6.01 -33.86 -36.65
CA ALA A 867 7.19 -34.69 -36.95
C ALA A 867 7.76 -35.02 -38.37
N ALA A 868 9.10 -35.13 -38.37
CA ALA A 868 9.98 -36.04 -39.14
C ALA A 868 10.52 -35.66 -40.55
N ALA A 869 11.85 -35.43 -40.61
CA ALA A 869 12.72 -35.56 -41.80
C ALA A 869 13.46 -36.94 -41.80
N PRO A 870 14.20 -37.38 -42.85
CA PRO A 870 15.51 -36.81 -43.29
C PRO A 870 15.76 -36.88 -44.82
N GLY A 871 16.90 -36.46 -45.42
CA GLY A 871 18.10 -35.75 -44.93
C GLY A 871 19.37 -36.03 -45.78
N SER A 872 20.55 -35.51 -45.34
CA SER A 872 21.93 -35.68 -45.90
C SER A 872 22.23 -34.98 -47.25
N VAL A 873 23.47 -34.62 -47.63
CA VAL A 873 24.87 -34.96 -47.26
C VAL A 873 25.74 -33.66 -47.36
N PHE A 874 26.85 -33.34 -46.68
CA PHE A 874 27.80 -33.94 -45.69
C PHE A 874 27.76 -33.10 -44.36
N GLY A 875 28.68 -33.04 -43.37
CA GLY A 875 30.05 -33.56 -43.12
C GLY A 875 31.16 -32.48 -43.31
N SER A 876 32.23 -32.34 -42.48
CA SER A 876 32.59 -33.07 -41.25
C SER A 876 33.64 -32.35 -40.35
N GLY A 877 33.46 -32.38 -39.02
CA GLY A 877 34.48 -32.08 -37.97
C GLY A 877 34.60 -30.61 -37.54
N SER A 878 34.83 -30.24 -36.26
CA SER A 878 35.10 -31.05 -35.04
C SER A 878 34.62 -30.33 -33.75
N ASP A 879 34.36 -31.11 -32.69
CA ASP A 879 33.86 -30.75 -31.35
C ASP A 879 35.01 -30.55 -30.31
N PRO A 880 34.79 -30.25 -28.99
CA PRO A 880 33.58 -29.79 -28.26
C PRO A 880 33.82 -28.62 -27.25
N GLY A 881 32.79 -28.12 -26.56
CA GLY A 881 32.96 -27.24 -25.37
C GLY A 881 31.67 -26.77 -24.68
N ALA A 882 31.46 -27.19 -23.43
CA ALA A 882 30.24 -27.00 -22.61
C ALA A 882 29.89 -25.56 -22.17
N GLY A 883 28.63 -25.38 -21.75
CA GLY A 883 28.08 -24.20 -21.05
C GLY A 883 27.39 -23.18 -21.98
N GLY A 884 26.29 -22.52 -21.61
CA GLY A 884 25.55 -22.55 -20.35
C GLY A 884 25.35 -21.15 -19.77
N VAL A 885 24.39 -20.38 -20.31
CA VAL A 885 24.06 -19.04 -19.84
C VAL A 885 22.56 -18.76 -20.03
N GLY A 886 21.88 -18.30 -18.98
CA GLY A 886 20.66 -17.51 -19.13
C GLY A 886 21.01 -16.03 -19.33
N SER A 887 20.10 -15.21 -19.85
CA SER A 887 20.31 -13.76 -19.92
C SER A 887 19.01 -13.00 -19.87
N SER A 888 18.82 -12.24 -18.79
CA SER A 888 17.91 -11.10 -18.74
C SER A 888 18.37 -10.03 -19.74
N SER A 889 17.42 -9.31 -20.35
CA SER A 889 17.72 -8.29 -21.36
C SER A 889 17.11 -6.93 -21.00
N THR A 890 17.85 -6.14 -20.21
CA THR A 890 17.49 -4.75 -19.89
C THR A 890 17.99 -3.80 -20.99
N PHE A 891 17.08 -3.12 -21.68
CA PHE A 891 17.41 -1.87 -22.40
C PHE A 891 17.39 -0.71 -21.39
N GLY A 892 18.23 0.31 -21.47
CA GLY A 892 19.32 0.57 -22.43
C GLY A 892 19.50 2.09 -22.62
N SER A 893 20.60 2.66 -22.14
CA SER A 893 20.85 4.11 -22.17
C SER A 893 22.17 4.48 -22.88
N PHE A 894 22.36 5.77 -23.13
CA PHE A 894 23.25 6.33 -24.16
C PHE A 894 24.75 6.38 -23.75
N GLY A 895 25.65 6.21 -24.74
CA GLY A 895 27.11 6.42 -24.60
C GLY A 895 27.53 7.91 -24.59
N SER A 896 28.81 8.27 -24.47
CA SER A 896 29.93 7.74 -25.28
C SER A 896 31.33 8.18 -24.77
N PHE A 897 32.39 7.59 -25.35
CA PHE A 897 33.82 7.99 -25.35
C PHE A 897 34.63 7.90 -24.04
N GLY A 898 35.24 6.72 -23.83
CA GLY A 898 36.23 6.45 -22.78
C GLY A 898 37.67 6.93 -23.05
N GLY A 899 38.60 6.44 -22.21
CA GLY A 899 40.04 6.75 -22.32
C GLY A 899 40.94 6.06 -21.28
N SER A 900 41.63 5.00 -21.72
CA SER A 900 42.89 4.40 -21.18
C SER A 900 42.97 3.86 -19.74
N ASP A 901 43.70 2.75 -19.62
CA ASP A 901 44.06 2.01 -18.40
C ASP A 901 45.18 2.68 -17.58
N ASP A 902 45.14 2.56 -16.25
CA ASP A 902 46.24 1.97 -15.44
C ASP A 902 45.78 1.70 -13.99
N ALA A 903 46.43 0.78 -13.26
CA ALA A 903 45.92 0.23 -11.99
C ALA A 903 46.72 0.67 -10.72
N PRO A 904 46.07 0.83 -9.54
CA PRO A 904 46.72 1.09 -8.25
C PRO A 904 46.94 -0.16 -7.37
N PRO A 905 47.91 -0.13 -6.42
CA PRO A 905 48.26 -1.21 -5.49
C PRO A 905 47.45 -1.21 -4.15
N PRO A 906 47.59 -2.23 -3.26
CA PRO A 906 46.69 -2.50 -2.12
C PRO A 906 46.94 -1.62 -0.86
N PRO A 907 46.07 -1.68 0.19
CA PRO A 907 45.94 -0.61 1.18
C PRO A 907 46.99 -0.63 2.31
N GLY A 908 47.09 0.51 3.02
CA GLY A 908 47.89 0.68 4.23
C GLY A 908 47.15 1.49 5.29
N GLU A 909 47.21 1.02 6.53
CA GLU A 909 46.45 1.50 7.69
C GLU A 909 47.34 2.34 8.66
N PRO A 910 46.86 2.80 9.83
CA PRO A 910 46.36 4.15 10.03
C PRO A 910 47.30 5.05 10.88
N ARG A 911 47.16 6.39 10.77
CA ARG A 911 47.62 7.35 11.81
C ARG A 911 46.81 8.65 11.88
N SER A 912 46.09 8.81 12.98
CA SER A 912 45.81 10.10 13.65
C SER A 912 47.09 10.66 14.31
N PRO A 913 47.13 11.90 14.86
CA PRO A 913 46.04 12.86 15.00
C PRO A 913 46.34 14.29 14.48
N PHE A 914 45.27 15.07 14.28
CA PHE A 914 45.14 16.45 14.76
C PHE A 914 43.67 16.85 14.85
#